data_AF-A0A914T7R9-F1
#
_entry.id   AF-A0A914T7R9-F1
#
_cell.length_a   1.000
_cell.length_b   1.000
_cell.length_c   1.000
_cell.angle_alpha   90.00
_cell.angle_beta   90.00
_cell.angle_gamma   90.00
#
_symmetry.space_group_name_H-M   'P 1'
#
loop_
_entity.id
_entity.type
_entity.pdbx_description
1 polymer ?
#
loop_
_entity_poly.entity_id
_entity_poly.type
_entity_poly.pdbx_seq_one_letter_code
_entity_poly.pdbx_strand_id
1 'polypeptide(L)'
;MPISNDESVSLVNVIRTLTTSVDADQRNLEKIRLEAGFQKSAERVDLLLTSQQKDISNALKTFRAVSSEITASRQRIHAVKNALAASKVLLQCRRDDLKKLWVENVEQKVVCNILQQIEQIQQMDITFEEHLKSKQYKQAVKVLKTADITLNGPLSGVEGLDQLRSHATDLTGTLFEHVVAELLELLSTRPFESQMLELLKGMTMETLNESVLCLQLTEKYKDLPLINATMLPGTEQPSVAPHLAECLESLAVFDQLMPAMEQVFNRSKTVYSKAVGDTVLLLKLLMKEPVADSSHLARLIQMVMLQINKAYDVHKLLAKEISKVGRYEKDINVELRFWDAVQEVLQTVVMKHLDIYDYESNPEDFTETTKMRQLFRFDGTNCVSSYSTRLTAQPIPTICKPDPYNIIPIFRILNGIGRTIEEKCGLSKFNNFLHTFVMSTFVKRVSDDTEAKVQTILTRADVWSALSSTTAHCVRLLTSCLSIYELCKHIMHLISNMEQYTQQFAQIWVEILSAYTESAFDTYTNITKSGTSGEDDTLIEHRKISSTWAADEDIKRMFKSLPQWSLLNQAGVQSLSFDGDTTPTGRIGVGLNENDKEIKARTEKESAILIQNLGKIKSIKKSEVIFDENTIKLLLCMHESLQWFTVNVKGMQYELPKQASDILKTSTILNKNGTEQKLLDAFQQEFGYLEEMAETCLLMVHLELRVHCFYHLLPLAQLTSVQPQDDIDQGVELFGREMTRFHKLLSSHLFPTKVKYLFDGLGHLCASVFIHSSQHITKLTESNKKRIIRNIVRVQQHLSGITHQRENELDRAKTFFDLLNKDPDQLLALIMERGAVFTFQEYTYLLALAVRSDQNQSNVPGALDKKIAQLQAIFKQKS
;
A
#
# COMPACT_ATOMS: atom_id res chain seq x y z
N MET A 1 54.41 44.75 -144.22
CA MET A 1 53.98 44.47 -145.61
C MET A 1 54.71 45.46 -146.53
N PRO A 2 55.02 45.08 -147.77
CA PRO A 2 56.22 44.33 -148.12
C PRO A 2 57.00 45.07 -149.23
N ILE A 3 58.02 44.40 -149.81
CA ILE A 3 58.56 44.70 -151.15
C ILE A 3 59.53 45.90 -151.14
N SER A 4 60.66 45.93 -151.83
CA SER A 4 61.23 45.12 -152.92
C SER A 4 62.75 45.28 -152.78
N ASN A 5 63.57 44.23 -152.74
CA ASN A 5 63.97 43.41 -153.89
C ASN A 5 64.46 44.13 -155.16
N ASP A 6 64.49 45.47 -155.22
CA ASP A 6 65.03 46.20 -156.40
C ASP A 6 66.44 46.77 -156.20
N GLU A 7 66.80 47.17 -154.97
CA GLU A 7 68.10 47.83 -154.74
C GLU A 7 69.29 46.86 -154.69
N SER A 8 69.10 45.60 -154.29
CA SER A 8 70.18 44.59 -154.37
C SER A 8 70.44 44.12 -155.80
N VAL A 9 69.43 44.16 -156.68
CA VAL A 9 69.62 43.94 -158.12
C VAL A 9 70.43 45.08 -158.74
N SER A 10 70.28 46.32 -158.24
CA SER A 10 71.15 47.45 -158.59
C SER A 10 72.59 47.22 -158.12
N LEU A 11 72.79 46.75 -156.89
CA LEU A 11 74.12 46.44 -156.34
C LEU A 11 74.84 45.35 -157.15
N VAL A 12 74.10 44.33 -157.61
CA VAL A 12 74.63 43.26 -158.48
C VAL A 12 74.93 43.77 -159.90
N ASN A 13 74.14 44.71 -160.46
CA ASN A 13 74.48 45.40 -161.72
C ASN A 13 75.67 46.34 -161.58
N VAL A 14 75.82 47.01 -160.43
CA VAL A 14 76.98 47.85 -160.09
C VAL A 14 78.24 46.96 -159.98
N ILE A 15 78.16 45.80 -159.31
CA ILE A 15 79.24 44.79 -159.25
C ILE A 15 79.56 44.22 -160.64
N ARG A 16 78.56 43.94 -161.51
CA ARG A 16 78.82 43.46 -162.87
C ARG A 16 79.52 44.51 -163.74
N THR A 17 79.12 45.78 -163.64
CA THR A 17 79.78 46.89 -164.36
C THR A 17 81.19 47.14 -163.82
N LEU A 18 81.43 46.95 -162.51
CA LEU A 18 82.76 47.04 -161.87
C LEU A 18 83.71 45.85 -162.18
N THR A 19 83.17 44.63 -162.41
CA THR A 19 83.97 43.38 -162.49
C THR A 19 84.18 42.83 -163.92
N THR A 20 83.40 43.25 -164.92
CA THR A 20 83.65 42.88 -166.34
C THR A 20 84.00 44.07 -167.25
N SER A 21 84.02 45.31 -166.74
CA SER A 21 84.60 46.42 -167.48
C SER A 21 86.12 46.34 -167.40
N VAL A 22 86.75 46.22 -168.56
CA VAL A 22 88.21 46.17 -168.72
C VAL A 22 88.81 47.59 -168.70
N ASP A 23 87.98 48.64 -168.62
CA ASP A 23 88.33 50.06 -168.74
C ASP A 23 88.33 50.83 -167.39
N ALA A 24 89.26 51.78 -167.17
CA ALA A 24 89.53 52.41 -165.87
C ALA A 24 88.65 53.63 -165.54
N ASP A 25 88.17 54.36 -166.56
CA ASP A 25 87.35 55.58 -166.39
C ASP A 25 85.94 55.29 -165.86
N GLN A 26 85.38 54.12 -166.16
CA GLN A 26 84.04 53.74 -165.73
C GLN A 26 83.94 53.46 -164.22
N ARG A 27 85.03 52.97 -163.59
CA ARG A 27 85.07 52.60 -162.16
C ARG A 27 85.13 53.80 -161.22
N ASN A 28 85.80 54.89 -161.63
CA ASN A 28 85.91 56.10 -160.81
C ASN A 28 84.60 56.92 -160.82
N LEU A 29 83.85 56.88 -161.94
CA LEU A 29 82.54 57.52 -162.07
C LEU A 29 81.46 56.86 -161.19
N GLU A 30 81.46 55.52 -161.12
CA GLU A 30 80.55 54.77 -160.25
C GLU A 30 80.92 54.88 -158.75
N LYS A 31 82.22 55.04 -158.40
CA LYS A 31 82.67 55.30 -157.01
C LYS A 31 82.08 56.60 -156.45
N ILE A 32 82.15 57.70 -157.20
CA ILE A 32 81.62 59.01 -156.77
C ILE A 32 80.09 58.98 -156.68
N ARG A 33 79.41 58.25 -157.58
CA ARG A 33 77.96 58.04 -157.53
C ARG A 33 77.51 57.30 -156.27
N LEU A 34 78.32 56.35 -155.79
CA LEU A 34 78.09 55.59 -154.56
C LEU A 34 78.29 56.45 -153.29
N GLU A 35 79.33 57.28 -153.26
CA GLU A 35 79.56 58.27 -152.19
C GLU A 35 78.39 59.26 -152.08
N ALA A 36 77.82 59.73 -153.20
CA ALA A 36 76.63 60.57 -153.22
C ALA A 36 75.35 59.85 -152.74
N GLY A 37 75.24 58.53 -152.97
CA GLY A 37 74.13 57.69 -152.51
C GLY A 37 74.13 57.47 -150.99
N PHE A 38 75.31 57.22 -150.39
CA PHE A 38 75.45 57.07 -148.94
C PHE A 38 75.18 58.37 -148.17
N GLN A 39 75.62 59.52 -148.71
CA GLN A 39 75.33 60.81 -148.08
C GLN A 39 73.82 61.07 -147.99
N LYS A 40 73.07 60.71 -149.04
CA LYS A 40 71.60 60.82 -149.06
C LYS A 40 70.89 59.86 -148.11
N SER A 41 71.40 58.65 -147.88
CA SER A 41 70.79 57.71 -146.92
C SER A 41 71.07 58.10 -145.47
N ALA A 42 72.27 58.63 -145.18
CA ALA A 42 72.61 59.19 -143.87
C ALA A 42 71.70 60.36 -143.50
N GLU A 43 71.47 61.32 -144.42
CA GLU A 43 70.51 62.41 -144.22
C GLU A 43 69.08 61.91 -144.03
N ARG A 44 68.67 60.83 -144.72
CA ARG A 44 67.33 60.24 -144.57
C ARG A 44 67.13 59.59 -143.19
N VAL A 45 68.15 58.91 -142.67
CA VAL A 45 68.11 58.28 -141.34
C VAL A 45 68.13 59.34 -140.24
N ASP A 46 68.94 60.39 -140.36
CA ASP A 46 68.94 61.51 -139.43
C ASP A 46 67.59 62.24 -139.44
N LEU A 47 66.99 62.47 -140.62
CA LEU A 47 65.64 63.04 -140.70
C LEU A 47 64.57 62.15 -140.05
N LEU A 48 64.66 60.82 -140.19
CA LEU A 48 63.71 59.89 -139.57
C LEU A 48 63.89 59.80 -138.05
N LEU A 49 65.13 59.75 -137.54
CA LEU A 49 65.46 59.79 -136.11
C LEU A 49 65.02 61.11 -135.47
N THR A 50 65.25 62.23 -136.16
CA THR A 50 64.79 63.56 -135.70
C THR A 50 63.25 63.66 -135.72
N SER A 51 62.56 62.95 -136.61
CA SER A 51 61.10 62.95 -136.68
C SER A 51 60.41 62.12 -135.58
N GLN A 52 61.00 60.99 -135.14
CA GLN A 52 60.36 60.06 -134.19
C GLN A 52 60.91 60.08 -132.75
N GLN A 53 61.86 60.96 -132.43
CA GLN A 53 62.43 61.09 -131.07
C GLN A 53 61.39 61.42 -129.98
N LYS A 54 60.32 62.13 -130.35
CA LYS A 54 59.27 62.59 -129.43
C LYS A 54 58.39 61.44 -128.92
N ASP A 55 58.10 60.46 -129.78
CA ASP A 55 57.21 59.35 -129.44
C ASP A 55 57.88 58.31 -128.52
N ILE A 56 59.16 58.02 -128.76
CA ILE A 56 59.95 57.15 -127.87
C ILE A 56 60.12 57.78 -126.48
N SER A 57 60.38 59.09 -126.42
CA SER A 57 60.45 59.80 -125.13
C SER A 57 59.11 59.81 -124.39
N ASN A 58 57.98 59.88 -125.11
CA ASN A 58 56.66 59.83 -124.51
C ASN A 58 56.32 58.44 -123.96
N ALA A 59 56.63 57.35 -124.69
CA ALA A 59 56.41 55.99 -124.22
C ALA A 59 57.21 55.64 -122.94
N LEU A 60 58.45 56.15 -122.84
CA LEU A 60 59.30 55.95 -121.65
C LEU A 60 58.81 56.78 -120.44
N LYS A 61 58.25 57.97 -120.69
CA LYS A 61 57.61 58.79 -119.65
C LYS A 61 56.32 58.14 -119.13
N THR A 62 55.46 57.62 -120.01
CA THR A 62 54.22 56.95 -119.58
C THR A 62 54.49 55.66 -118.80
N PHE A 63 55.47 54.85 -119.21
CA PHE A 63 55.85 53.66 -118.43
C PHE A 63 56.37 54.01 -117.02
N ARG A 64 57.23 55.02 -116.90
CA ARG A 64 57.69 55.50 -115.58
C ARG A 64 56.55 56.05 -114.73
N ALA A 65 55.63 56.81 -115.33
CA ALA A 65 54.47 57.35 -114.62
C ALA A 65 53.58 56.21 -114.08
N VAL A 66 53.25 55.22 -114.92
CA VAL A 66 52.43 54.05 -114.52
C VAL A 66 53.14 53.21 -113.46
N SER A 67 54.44 52.95 -113.59
CA SER A 67 55.20 52.25 -112.54
C SER A 67 55.20 53.00 -111.21
N SER A 68 55.33 54.33 -111.25
CA SER A 68 55.26 55.18 -110.05
C SER A 68 53.87 55.15 -109.41
N GLU A 69 52.79 55.25 -110.20
CA GLU A 69 51.42 55.17 -109.70
C GLU A 69 51.07 53.80 -109.10
N ILE A 70 51.53 52.70 -109.72
CA ILE A 70 51.34 51.35 -109.18
C ILE A 70 52.08 51.20 -107.85
N THR A 71 53.29 51.74 -107.74
CA THR A 71 54.07 51.70 -106.50
C THR A 71 53.41 52.53 -105.40
N ALA A 72 52.92 53.73 -105.73
CA ALA A 72 52.16 54.59 -104.82
C ALA A 72 50.81 53.96 -104.41
N SER A 73 50.15 53.23 -105.31
CA SER A 73 48.92 52.48 -105.01
C SER A 73 49.21 51.32 -104.04
N ARG A 74 50.29 50.56 -104.26
CA ARG A 74 50.72 49.50 -103.32
C ARG A 74 51.04 50.05 -101.93
N GLN A 75 51.73 51.19 -101.84
CA GLN A 75 52.00 51.85 -100.56
C GLN A 75 50.71 52.33 -99.87
N ARG A 76 49.76 52.92 -100.61
CA ARG A 76 48.44 53.29 -100.06
C ARG A 76 47.65 52.08 -99.55
N ILE A 77 47.63 50.98 -100.30
CA ILE A 77 46.98 49.74 -99.85
C ILE A 77 47.64 49.20 -98.57
N HIS A 78 48.97 49.25 -98.49
CA HIS A 78 49.69 48.84 -97.28
C HIS A 78 49.38 49.75 -96.08
N ALA A 79 49.27 51.06 -96.29
CA ALA A 79 48.90 52.02 -95.25
C ALA A 79 47.46 51.80 -94.76
N VAL A 80 46.50 51.57 -95.66
CA VAL A 80 45.11 51.25 -95.31
C VAL A 80 45.01 49.92 -94.57
N LYS A 81 45.76 48.90 -95.00
CA LYS A 81 45.79 47.59 -94.32
C LYS A 81 46.36 47.71 -92.90
N ASN A 82 47.39 48.53 -92.71
CA ASN A 82 47.96 48.82 -91.39
C ASN A 82 46.98 49.61 -90.50
N ALA A 83 46.30 50.62 -91.06
CA ALA A 83 45.29 51.40 -90.34
C ALA A 83 44.08 50.52 -89.93
N LEU A 84 43.62 49.62 -90.81
CA LEU A 84 42.55 48.68 -90.51
C LEU A 84 42.97 47.67 -89.43
N ALA A 85 44.21 47.20 -89.47
CA ALA A 85 44.76 46.34 -88.42
C ALA A 85 44.82 47.06 -87.06
N ALA A 86 45.24 48.32 -87.03
CA ALA A 86 45.23 49.14 -85.82
C ALA A 86 43.81 49.37 -85.27
N SER A 87 42.85 49.71 -86.14
CA SER A 87 41.44 49.85 -85.74
C SER A 87 40.83 48.55 -85.24
N LYS A 88 41.20 47.40 -85.83
CA LYS A 88 40.78 46.07 -85.34
C LYS A 88 41.31 45.80 -83.94
N VAL A 89 42.57 46.13 -83.65
CA VAL A 89 43.17 45.97 -82.31
C VAL A 89 42.47 46.88 -81.30
N LEU A 90 42.21 48.16 -81.64
CA LEU A 90 41.51 49.10 -80.76
C LEU A 90 40.07 48.65 -80.43
N LEU A 91 39.33 48.14 -81.42
CA LEU A 91 37.99 47.57 -81.21
C LEU A 91 38.05 46.30 -80.37
N GLN A 92 39.09 45.48 -80.53
CA GLN A 92 39.30 44.29 -79.71
C GLN A 92 39.57 44.66 -78.24
N CYS A 93 40.40 45.68 -77.98
CA CYS A 93 40.59 46.21 -76.61
C CYS A 93 39.28 46.70 -75.99
N ARG A 94 38.48 47.48 -76.72
CA ARG A 94 37.17 47.96 -76.23
C ARG A 94 36.18 46.83 -75.94
N ARG A 95 36.18 45.78 -76.75
CA ARG A 95 35.37 44.58 -76.51
C ARG A 95 35.83 43.86 -75.25
N ASP A 96 37.13 43.72 -75.06
CA ASP A 96 37.70 43.01 -73.92
C ASP A 96 37.48 43.81 -72.61
N ASP A 97 37.57 45.15 -72.64
CA ASP A 97 37.17 46.05 -71.54
C ASP A 97 35.68 45.94 -71.22
N LEU A 98 34.81 45.92 -72.23
CA LEU A 98 33.37 45.79 -72.02
C LEU A 98 33.01 44.41 -71.45
N LYS A 99 33.71 43.35 -71.89
CA LYS A 99 33.57 42.01 -71.31
C LYS A 99 34.00 42.00 -69.84
N LYS A 100 35.10 42.68 -69.49
CA LYS A 100 35.54 42.85 -68.10
C LYS A 100 34.49 43.56 -67.26
N LEU A 101 33.99 44.71 -67.70
CA LEU A 101 32.95 45.47 -67.00
C LEU A 101 31.63 44.69 -66.87
N TRP A 102 31.27 43.90 -67.88
CA TRP A 102 30.09 43.03 -67.82
C TRP A 102 30.27 41.91 -66.81
N VAL A 103 31.44 41.25 -66.78
CA VAL A 103 31.77 40.24 -65.76
C VAL A 103 31.74 40.87 -64.36
N GLU A 104 32.36 42.04 -64.17
CA GLU A 104 32.30 42.78 -62.90
C GLU A 104 30.86 43.15 -62.50
N ASN A 105 29.99 43.54 -63.46
CA ASN A 105 28.58 43.84 -63.17
C ASN A 105 27.78 42.60 -62.77
N VAL A 106 28.04 41.45 -63.41
CA VAL A 106 27.43 40.17 -63.07
C VAL A 106 27.88 39.73 -61.67
N GLU A 107 29.17 39.83 -61.38
CA GLU A 107 29.74 39.56 -60.05
C GLU A 107 29.11 40.46 -58.98
N GLN A 108 29.02 41.78 -59.22
CA GLN A 108 28.39 42.72 -58.28
C GLN A 108 26.92 42.39 -58.01
N LYS A 109 26.15 41.97 -59.03
CA LYS A 109 24.75 41.55 -58.84
C LYS A 109 24.62 40.31 -57.98
N VAL A 110 25.52 39.34 -58.16
CA VAL A 110 25.57 38.13 -57.32
C VAL A 110 25.93 38.50 -55.88
N VAL A 111 26.91 39.39 -55.69
CA VAL A 111 27.30 39.90 -54.35
C VAL A 111 26.13 40.61 -53.66
N CYS A 112 25.40 41.49 -54.35
CA CYS A 112 24.22 42.15 -53.76
C CYS A 112 23.13 41.16 -53.33
N ASN A 113 22.89 40.10 -54.12
CA ASN A 113 21.92 39.06 -53.78
C ASN A 113 22.36 38.26 -52.54
N ILE A 114 23.66 37.93 -52.45
CA ILE A 114 24.24 37.27 -51.26
C ILE A 114 24.10 38.18 -50.03
N LEU A 115 24.40 39.48 -50.14
CA LEU A 115 24.26 40.43 -49.04
C LEU A 115 22.81 40.59 -48.56
N GLN A 116 21.84 40.62 -49.48
CA GLN A 116 20.42 40.68 -49.14
C GLN A 116 19.95 39.42 -48.39
N GLN A 117 20.45 38.24 -48.78
CA GLN A 117 20.18 36.98 -48.07
C GLN A 117 20.82 36.97 -46.68
N ILE A 118 22.04 37.51 -46.52
CA ILE A 118 22.70 37.64 -45.21
C ILE A 118 21.94 38.61 -44.29
N GLU A 119 21.43 39.73 -44.83
CA GLU A 119 20.64 40.69 -44.06
C GLU A 119 19.31 40.08 -43.56
N GLN A 120 18.65 39.25 -44.40
CA GLN A 120 17.46 38.50 -43.98
C GLN A 120 17.77 37.49 -42.86
N ILE A 121 18.93 36.84 -42.90
CA ILE A 121 19.37 35.91 -41.84
C ILE A 121 19.73 36.67 -40.55
N GLN A 122 20.28 37.88 -40.63
CA GLN A 122 20.52 38.71 -39.43
C GLN A 122 19.22 39.22 -38.79
N GLN A 123 18.19 39.50 -39.58
CA GLN A 123 16.86 39.88 -39.05
C GLN A 123 16.11 38.70 -38.40
N MET A 124 16.55 37.47 -38.67
CA MET A 124 15.99 36.25 -38.08
C MET A 124 15.98 36.29 -36.56
N ASP A 125 17.08 36.72 -35.93
CA ASP A 125 17.27 36.65 -34.46
C ASP A 125 16.18 37.44 -33.72
N ILE A 126 15.82 38.62 -34.23
CA ILE A 126 14.78 39.48 -33.66
C ILE A 126 13.41 38.80 -33.79
N THR A 127 13.08 38.30 -34.98
CA THR A 127 11.80 37.63 -35.21
C THR A 127 11.68 36.31 -34.43
N PHE A 128 12.79 35.60 -34.25
CA PHE A 128 12.86 34.38 -33.45
C PHE A 128 12.61 34.67 -31.97
N GLU A 129 13.25 35.69 -31.40
CA GLU A 129 13.02 36.08 -30.00
C GLU A 129 11.58 36.54 -29.73
N GLU A 130 10.95 37.25 -30.67
CA GLU A 130 9.56 37.67 -30.55
C GLU A 130 8.60 36.46 -30.54
N HIS A 131 8.81 35.49 -31.43
CA HIS A 131 8.02 34.26 -31.46
C HIS A 131 8.26 33.36 -30.24
N LEU A 132 9.47 33.38 -29.66
CA LEU A 132 9.78 32.66 -28.42
C LEU A 132 9.02 33.26 -27.23
N LYS A 133 8.98 34.60 -27.13
CA LYS A 133 8.24 35.32 -26.08
C LYS A 133 6.72 35.11 -26.19
N SER A 134 6.19 35.02 -27.40
CA SER A 134 4.75 34.79 -27.64
C SER A 134 4.32 33.32 -27.58
N LYS A 135 5.24 32.38 -27.27
CA LYS A 135 5.03 30.92 -27.22
C LYS A 135 4.54 30.30 -28.54
N GLN A 136 4.83 30.94 -29.67
CA GLN A 136 4.44 30.48 -31.02
C GLN A 136 5.54 29.62 -31.65
N TYR A 137 5.75 28.42 -31.10
CA TYR A 137 6.87 27.55 -31.47
C TYR A 137 6.82 27.11 -32.94
N LYS A 138 5.64 26.96 -33.54
CA LYS A 138 5.51 26.58 -34.95
C LYS A 138 5.99 27.67 -35.91
N GLN A 139 5.85 28.94 -35.52
CA GLN A 139 6.31 30.07 -36.33
C GLN A 139 7.83 30.24 -36.17
N ALA A 140 8.34 30.12 -34.95
CA ALA A 140 9.78 30.14 -34.67
C ALA A 140 10.54 29.05 -35.45
N VAL A 141 10.01 27.82 -35.48
CA VAL A 141 10.60 26.71 -36.26
C VAL A 141 10.60 26.97 -37.76
N LYS A 142 9.54 27.59 -38.31
CA LYS A 142 9.50 27.92 -39.74
C LYS A 142 10.58 28.91 -40.11
N VAL A 143 10.77 29.95 -39.30
CA VAL A 143 11.81 30.97 -39.48
C VAL A 143 13.21 30.33 -39.43
N LEU A 144 13.48 29.49 -38.43
CA LEU A 144 14.75 28.76 -38.33
C LEU A 144 14.97 27.79 -39.49
N LYS A 145 13.94 27.06 -39.92
CA LYS A 145 14.04 26.14 -41.06
C LYS A 145 14.34 26.87 -42.36
N THR A 146 13.70 28.03 -42.60
CA THR A 146 14.00 28.84 -43.77
C THR A 146 15.44 29.34 -43.75
N ALA A 147 15.95 29.74 -42.58
CA ALA A 147 17.33 30.17 -42.42
C ALA A 147 18.33 29.02 -42.64
N ASP A 148 18.06 27.84 -42.08
CA ASP A 148 18.89 26.65 -42.25
C ASP A 148 18.98 26.22 -43.72
N ILE A 149 17.86 26.22 -44.45
CA ILE A 149 17.82 25.94 -45.90
C ILE A 149 18.66 26.97 -46.68
N THR A 150 18.59 28.25 -46.32
CA THR A 150 19.39 29.30 -46.99
C THR A 150 20.89 29.20 -46.69
N LEU A 151 21.27 28.88 -45.45
CA LEU A 151 22.67 28.76 -44.99
C LEU A 151 23.35 27.48 -45.51
N ASN A 152 22.61 26.37 -45.61
CA ASN A 152 23.14 25.06 -46.05
C ASN A 152 22.90 24.77 -47.53
N GLY A 153 22.04 25.55 -48.20
CA GLY A 153 21.80 25.45 -49.64
C GLY A 153 22.66 26.44 -50.45
N PRO A 154 22.08 27.58 -50.89
CA PRO A 154 22.73 28.52 -51.82
C PRO A 154 24.00 29.18 -51.27
N LEU A 155 24.15 29.29 -49.95
CA LEU A 155 25.29 29.94 -49.29
C LEU A 155 26.33 28.96 -48.75
N SER A 156 26.19 27.66 -49.02
CA SER A 156 27.05 26.59 -48.47
C SER A 156 28.54 26.75 -48.77
N GLY A 157 28.89 27.36 -49.91
CA GLY A 157 30.27 27.56 -50.36
C GLY A 157 31.00 28.78 -49.78
N VAL A 158 30.38 29.55 -48.87
CA VAL A 158 30.98 30.75 -48.27
C VAL A 158 31.47 30.44 -46.85
N GLU A 159 32.77 30.16 -46.70
CA GLU A 159 33.41 29.82 -45.40
C GLU A 159 33.25 30.92 -44.33
N GLY A 160 33.10 32.19 -44.73
CA GLY A 160 32.87 33.30 -43.80
C GLY A 160 31.52 33.26 -43.05
N LEU A 161 30.60 32.38 -43.43
CA LEU A 161 29.28 32.25 -42.81
C LEU A 161 29.20 31.12 -41.78
N ASP A 162 30.31 30.46 -41.45
CA ASP A 162 30.32 29.37 -40.46
C ASP A 162 29.89 29.84 -39.05
N GLN A 163 30.21 31.08 -38.67
CA GLN A 163 29.76 31.66 -37.40
C GLN A 163 28.23 31.86 -37.35
N LEU A 164 27.62 32.22 -38.48
CA LEU A 164 26.17 32.33 -38.61
C LEU A 164 25.50 30.95 -38.63
N ARG A 165 26.16 29.95 -39.22
CA ARG A 165 25.72 28.56 -39.17
C ARG A 165 25.78 28.00 -37.75
N SER A 166 26.86 28.24 -37.02
CA SER A 166 26.95 27.87 -35.59
C SER A 166 25.89 28.60 -34.76
N HIS A 167 25.65 29.88 -35.03
CA HIS A 167 24.61 30.64 -34.34
C HIS A 167 23.20 30.10 -34.61
N ALA A 168 22.89 29.73 -35.86
CA ALA A 168 21.61 29.08 -36.20
C ALA A 168 21.45 27.72 -35.50
N THR A 169 22.54 26.94 -35.39
CA THR A 169 22.52 25.69 -34.61
C THR A 169 22.39 25.93 -33.09
N ASP A 170 22.98 27.01 -32.57
CA ASP A 170 22.81 27.40 -31.17
C ASP A 170 21.36 27.80 -30.89
N LEU A 171 20.74 28.58 -31.80
CA LEU A 171 19.33 28.96 -31.70
C LEU A 171 18.38 27.76 -31.77
N THR A 172 18.65 26.77 -32.63
CA THR A 172 17.87 25.51 -32.62
C THR A 172 18.02 24.76 -31.29
N GLY A 173 19.22 24.74 -30.70
CA GLY A 173 19.44 24.24 -29.34
C GLY A 173 18.67 25.02 -28.26
N THR A 174 18.64 26.36 -28.34
CA THR A 174 17.85 27.17 -27.38
C THR A 174 16.35 26.90 -27.51
N LEU A 175 15.82 26.78 -28.73
CA LEU A 175 14.42 26.44 -28.96
C LEU A 175 14.09 25.07 -28.37
N PHE A 176 14.96 24.08 -28.58
CA PHE A 176 14.79 22.72 -28.05
C PHE A 176 14.65 22.73 -26.52
N GLU A 177 15.56 23.39 -25.79
CA GLU A 177 15.46 23.47 -24.32
C GLU A 177 14.20 24.22 -23.85
N HIS A 178 13.76 25.27 -24.57
CA HIS A 178 12.53 25.98 -24.24
C HIS A 178 11.28 25.11 -24.46
N VAL A 179 11.21 24.36 -25.57
CA VAL A 179 10.10 23.45 -25.85
C VAL A 179 10.08 22.29 -24.84
N VAL A 180 11.24 21.72 -24.48
CA VAL A 180 11.32 20.70 -23.42
C VAL A 180 10.87 21.26 -22.06
N ALA A 181 11.26 22.49 -21.72
CA ALA A 181 10.81 23.14 -20.50
C ALA A 181 9.30 23.40 -20.48
N GLU A 182 8.72 23.85 -21.59
CA GLU A 182 7.26 24.05 -21.71
C GLU A 182 6.52 22.71 -21.66
N LEU A 183 7.03 21.66 -22.31
CA LEU A 183 6.45 20.31 -22.22
C LEU A 183 6.47 19.79 -20.78
N LEU A 184 7.59 19.95 -20.05
CA LEU A 184 7.65 19.63 -18.63
C LEU A 184 6.63 20.46 -17.82
N GLU A 185 6.48 21.75 -18.11
CA GLU A 185 5.50 22.59 -17.44
C GLU A 185 4.06 22.08 -17.67
N LEU A 186 3.69 21.79 -18.92
CA LEU A 186 2.36 21.32 -19.32
C LEU A 186 2.03 19.93 -18.76
N LEU A 187 3.00 19.01 -18.82
CA LEU A 187 2.80 17.60 -18.49
C LEU A 187 2.85 17.35 -16.98
N SER A 188 3.71 18.05 -16.25
CA SER A 188 3.99 17.75 -14.85
C SER A 188 3.70 18.90 -13.89
N THR A 189 3.96 20.15 -14.25
CA THR A 189 3.84 21.27 -13.29
C THR A 189 2.40 21.79 -13.20
N ARG A 190 1.76 22.10 -14.33
CA ARG A 190 0.38 22.64 -14.36
C ARG A 190 -0.68 21.70 -13.75
N PRO A 191 -0.65 20.37 -13.97
CA PRO A 191 -1.62 19.47 -13.36
C PRO A 191 -1.55 19.48 -11.83
N PHE A 192 -0.33 19.51 -11.27
CA PHE A 192 -0.11 19.57 -9.83
C PHE A 192 -0.50 20.95 -9.26
N GLU A 193 -0.12 22.05 -9.93
CA GLU A 193 -0.50 23.42 -9.56
C GLU A 193 -2.03 23.62 -9.58
N SER A 194 -2.75 23.04 -10.55
CA SER A 194 -4.22 23.13 -10.63
C SER A 194 -4.92 22.55 -9.40
N GLN A 195 -4.41 21.44 -8.86
CA GLN A 195 -4.94 20.80 -7.65
C GLN A 195 -4.53 21.56 -6.39
N MET A 196 -3.31 22.11 -6.35
CA MET A 196 -2.90 22.98 -5.26
C MET A 196 -3.77 24.24 -5.20
N LEU A 197 -4.12 24.82 -6.35
CA LEU A 197 -5.04 25.97 -6.44
C LEU A 197 -6.45 25.65 -5.91
N GLU A 198 -6.97 24.44 -6.13
CA GLU A 198 -8.25 24.01 -5.53
C GLU A 198 -8.17 23.98 -3.99
N LEU A 199 -7.03 23.59 -3.41
CA LEU A 199 -6.80 23.67 -1.96
C LEU A 199 -6.70 25.12 -1.47
N LEU A 200 -6.11 26.02 -2.26
CA LEU A 200 -6.01 27.45 -1.93
C LEU A 200 -7.38 28.16 -1.86
N LYS A 201 -8.39 27.68 -2.62
CA LYS A 201 -9.76 28.26 -2.58
C LYS A 201 -10.43 28.12 -1.21
N GLY A 202 -10.00 27.17 -0.39
CA GLY A 202 -10.51 26.97 0.98
C GLY A 202 -9.76 27.77 2.06
N MET A 203 -8.76 28.58 1.71
CA MET A 203 -7.87 29.26 2.66
C MET A 203 -8.24 30.72 2.90
N THR A 204 -7.99 31.20 4.12
CA THR A 204 -8.07 32.63 4.46
C THR A 204 -6.88 33.42 3.90
N MET A 205 -7.08 34.69 3.55
CA MET A 205 -6.03 35.56 2.98
C MET A 205 -4.80 35.73 3.89
N GLU A 206 -4.96 35.57 5.21
CA GLU A 206 -3.85 35.64 6.18
C GLU A 206 -2.90 34.44 6.06
N THR A 207 -3.45 33.22 5.93
CA THR A 207 -2.66 31.99 5.74
C THR A 207 -1.95 31.90 4.39
N LEU A 208 -2.46 32.61 3.37
CA LEU A 208 -1.86 32.67 2.04
C LEU A 208 -0.57 33.49 2.03
N ASN A 209 -0.49 34.53 2.86
CA ASN A 209 0.67 35.42 2.96
C ASN A 209 1.84 34.81 3.74
N GLU A 210 1.62 33.73 4.49
CA GLU A 210 2.64 33.04 5.29
C GLU A 210 3.62 32.21 4.41
N SER A 211 3.30 31.96 3.13
CA SER A 211 4.11 31.11 2.25
C SER A 211 4.41 31.74 0.91
N VAL A 212 5.71 31.79 0.59
CA VAL A 212 6.22 32.28 -0.70
C VAL A 212 5.67 31.47 -1.88
N LEU A 213 5.46 30.16 -1.70
CA LEU A 213 4.88 29.28 -2.72
C LEU A 213 3.42 29.63 -3.02
N CYS A 214 2.62 29.94 -1.98
CA CYS A 214 1.21 30.33 -2.15
C CYS A 214 1.09 31.67 -2.88
N LEU A 215 1.97 32.63 -2.57
CA LEU A 215 2.02 33.93 -3.24
C LEU A 215 2.42 33.79 -4.72
N GLN A 216 3.45 32.99 -5.01
CA GLN A 216 3.89 32.71 -6.39
C GLN A 216 2.80 32.02 -7.21
N LEU A 217 2.07 31.05 -6.64
CA LEU A 217 0.96 30.38 -7.32
C LEU A 217 -0.23 31.32 -7.54
N THR A 218 -0.55 32.17 -6.57
CA THR A 218 -1.64 33.15 -6.69
C THR A 218 -1.32 34.23 -7.72
N GLU A 219 -0.06 34.66 -7.80
CA GLU A 219 0.43 35.64 -8.78
C GLU A 219 0.46 35.05 -10.20
N LYS A 220 0.98 33.82 -10.36
CA LYS A 220 1.07 33.13 -11.66
C LYS A 220 -0.29 32.90 -12.32
N TYR A 221 -1.35 32.75 -11.51
CA TYR A 221 -2.70 32.44 -11.99
C TYR A 221 -3.73 33.56 -11.73
N LYS A 222 -3.26 34.77 -11.40
CA LYS A 222 -4.10 35.92 -11.06
C LYS A 222 -5.11 36.30 -12.15
N ASP A 223 -4.76 36.05 -13.41
CA ASP A 223 -5.56 36.40 -14.59
C ASP A 223 -6.53 35.28 -15.05
N LEU A 224 -6.43 34.06 -14.50
CA LEU A 224 -7.40 33.00 -14.79
C LEU A 224 -8.62 33.14 -13.86
N PRO A 225 -9.86 32.97 -14.37
CA PRO A 225 -11.09 33.09 -13.58
C PRO A 225 -11.32 31.87 -12.66
N LEU A 226 -10.27 31.34 -12.02
CA LEU A 226 -10.37 30.23 -11.07
C LEU A 226 -10.54 30.68 -9.63
N ILE A 227 -10.20 31.93 -9.28
CA ILE A 227 -10.13 32.37 -7.88
C ILE A 227 -11.46 32.98 -7.39
N ASN A 228 -12.30 33.53 -8.28
CA ASN A 228 -13.46 34.36 -7.86
C ASN A 228 -14.86 33.95 -8.35
N ALA A 229 -15.10 32.72 -8.82
CA ALA A 229 -16.45 32.33 -9.23
C ALA A 229 -16.83 30.90 -8.86
N THR A 230 -17.97 30.76 -8.17
CA THR A 230 -18.86 29.60 -8.21
C THR A 230 -19.01 29.16 -9.66
N MET A 231 -18.31 28.10 -10.06
CA MET A 231 -18.43 27.52 -11.40
C MET A 231 -19.60 26.54 -11.42
N LEU A 232 -20.59 26.83 -12.26
CA LEU A 232 -21.50 25.83 -12.80
C LEU A 232 -20.68 24.76 -13.57
N PRO A 233 -21.12 23.49 -13.58
CA PRO A 233 -20.41 22.43 -14.28
C PRO A 233 -20.59 22.60 -15.79
N GLY A 234 -19.50 22.92 -16.52
CA GLY A 234 -19.53 22.93 -18.00
C GLY A 234 -18.55 23.85 -18.73
N THR A 235 -17.76 24.70 -18.06
CA THR A 235 -16.72 25.50 -18.75
C THR A 235 -15.41 24.70 -18.87
N GLU A 236 -15.24 24.07 -20.02
CA GLU A 236 -14.02 23.37 -20.43
C GLU A 236 -12.79 24.29 -20.29
N GLN A 237 -11.74 23.79 -19.64
CA GLN A 237 -10.42 24.43 -19.64
C GLN A 237 -9.94 24.64 -21.09
N PRO A 238 -9.12 25.69 -21.38
CA PRO A 238 -8.55 25.86 -22.71
C PRO A 238 -7.80 24.57 -23.08
N SER A 239 -8.22 23.96 -24.19
CA SER A 239 -7.71 22.67 -24.65
C SER A 239 -6.18 22.69 -24.68
N VAL A 240 -5.55 21.80 -23.90
CA VAL A 240 -4.09 21.63 -23.84
C VAL A 240 -3.57 20.91 -25.11
N ALA A 241 -4.45 20.20 -25.82
CA ALA A 241 -4.15 19.43 -27.03
C ALA A 241 -3.54 20.26 -28.19
N PRO A 242 -4.08 21.42 -28.60
CA PRO A 242 -3.49 22.23 -29.69
C PRO A 242 -2.08 22.73 -29.35
N HIS A 243 -1.81 23.09 -28.10
CA HIS A 243 -0.49 23.56 -27.67
C HIS A 243 0.53 22.42 -27.60
N LEU A 244 0.11 21.23 -27.15
CA LEU A 244 0.92 20.00 -27.23
C LEU A 244 1.21 19.62 -28.69
N ALA A 245 0.22 19.69 -29.57
CA ALA A 245 0.42 19.46 -31.01
C ALA A 245 1.41 20.45 -31.60
N GLU A 246 1.35 21.73 -31.23
CA GLU A 246 2.32 22.74 -31.68
C GLU A 246 3.74 22.43 -31.23
N CYS A 247 3.93 22.03 -29.96
CA CYS A 247 5.24 21.63 -29.43
C CYS A 247 5.77 20.38 -30.13
N LEU A 248 4.93 19.35 -30.34
CA LEU A 248 5.32 18.12 -31.01
C LEU A 248 5.66 18.34 -32.49
N GLU A 249 4.85 19.13 -33.21
CA GLU A 249 5.13 19.53 -34.59
C GLU A 249 6.46 20.30 -34.67
N SER A 250 6.74 21.18 -33.71
CA SER A 250 7.99 21.97 -33.67
C SER A 250 9.23 21.08 -33.55
N LEU A 251 9.16 20.02 -32.72
CA LEU A 251 10.25 19.04 -32.52
C LEU A 251 10.39 18.06 -33.69
N ALA A 252 9.28 17.71 -34.34
CA ALA A 252 9.27 16.81 -35.50
C ALA A 252 9.95 17.43 -36.73
N VAL A 253 9.97 18.76 -36.86
CA VAL A 253 10.58 19.44 -38.03
C VAL A 253 12.11 19.23 -38.09
N PHE A 254 12.77 19.06 -36.95
CA PHE A 254 14.22 18.83 -36.85
C PHE A 254 14.59 17.38 -36.48
N ASP A 255 13.63 16.44 -36.52
CA ASP A 255 13.77 15.05 -36.07
C ASP A 255 14.28 14.91 -34.61
N GLN A 256 14.05 15.93 -33.76
CA GLN A 256 14.49 15.98 -32.35
C GLN A 256 13.44 15.49 -31.35
N LEU A 257 12.37 14.85 -31.81
CA LEU A 257 11.27 14.39 -30.95
C LEU A 257 11.72 13.34 -29.93
N MET A 258 12.50 12.34 -30.35
CA MET A 258 12.96 11.26 -29.45
C MET A 258 13.88 11.79 -28.33
N PRO A 259 14.94 12.58 -28.63
CA PRO A 259 15.78 13.19 -27.59
C PRO A 259 14.99 14.10 -26.64
N ALA A 260 14.04 14.89 -27.15
CA ALA A 260 13.19 15.75 -26.31
C ALA A 260 12.37 14.91 -25.34
N MET A 261 11.71 13.87 -25.84
CA MET A 261 10.88 12.99 -25.01
C MET A 261 11.69 12.26 -23.93
N GLU A 262 12.89 11.78 -24.27
CA GLU A 262 13.78 11.16 -23.29
C GLU A 262 14.23 12.15 -22.21
N GLN A 263 14.55 13.39 -22.59
CA GLN A 263 14.90 14.45 -21.64
C GLN A 263 13.70 14.84 -20.74
N VAL A 264 12.49 14.89 -21.30
CA VAL A 264 11.24 15.11 -20.54
C VAL A 264 11.02 13.99 -19.53
N PHE A 265 11.10 12.73 -19.94
CA PHE A 265 10.91 11.59 -19.03
C PHE A 265 11.97 11.55 -17.93
N ASN A 266 13.24 11.77 -18.25
CA ASN A 266 14.33 11.80 -17.27
C ASN A 266 14.18 12.95 -16.25
N ARG A 267 13.72 14.13 -16.70
CA ARG A 267 13.47 15.28 -15.82
C ARG A 267 12.16 15.15 -15.04
N SER A 268 11.14 14.46 -15.56
CA SER A 268 9.80 14.35 -14.96
C SER A 268 9.82 13.84 -13.51
N LYS A 269 10.67 12.84 -13.19
CA LYS A 269 10.87 12.32 -11.82
C LYS A 269 11.22 13.41 -10.82
N THR A 270 12.18 14.28 -11.18
CA THR A 270 12.63 15.37 -10.29
C THR A 270 11.52 16.41 -10.08
N VAL A 271 10.71 16.66 -11.12
CA VAL A 271 9.59 17.61 -11.07
C VAL A 271 8.45 17.06 -10.21
N TYR A 272 8.07 15.79 -10.37
CA TYR A 272 7.07 15.14 -9.52
C TYR A 272 7.48 15.13 -8.05
N SER A 273 8.74 14.77 -7.75
CA SER A 273 9.28 14.80 -6.39
C SER A 273 9.19 16.20 -5.76
N LYS A 274 9.56 17.24 -6.52
CA LYS A 274 9.43 18.63 -6.09
C LYS A 274 7.98 19.03 -5.85
N ALA A 275 7.08 18.73 -6.80
CA ALA A 275 5.66 19.09 -6.70
C ALA A 275 4.96 18.41 -5.52
N VAL A 276 5.32 17.16 -5.21
CA VAL A 276 4.85 16.48 -3.99
C VAL A 276 5.40 17.17 -2.74
N GLY A 277 6.67 17.59 -2.75
CA GLY A 277 7.26 18.37 -1.67
C GLY A 277 6.56 19.71 -1.42
N ASP A 278 6.21 20.43 -2.49
CA ASP A 278 5.46 21.68 -2.42
C ASP A 278 4.04 21.44 -1.84
N THR A 279 3.41 20.31 -2.22
CA THR A 279 2.11 19.88 -1.66
C THR A 279 2.20 19.57 -0.17
N VAL A 280 3.30 18.95 0.29
CA VAL A 280 3.55 18.70 1.72
C VAL A 280 3.67 20.02 2.49
N LEU A 281 4.44 20.98 1.96
CA LEU A 281 4.62 22.29 2.59
C LEU A 281 3.28 23.03 2.70
N LEU A 282 2.47 22.98 1.65
CA LEU A 282 1.13 23.57 1.64
C LEU A 282 0.21 22.93 2.69
N LEU A 283 0.22 21.60 2.80
CA LEU A 283 -0.57 20.90 3.81
C LEU A 283 -0.12 21.25 5.22
N LYS A 284 1.19 21.36 5.49
CA LYS A 284 1.68 21.80 6.81
C LYS A 284 1.16 23.19 7.20
N LEU A 285 1.08 24.10 6.24
CA LEU A 285 0.54 25.45 6.45
C LEU A 285 -0.97 25.44 6.69
N LEU A 286 -1.70 24.60 5.96
CA LEU A 286 -3.16 24.44 6.10
C LEU A 286 -3.58 23.91 7.47
N MET A 287 -2.80 22.98 8.02
CA MET A 287 -3.28 22.20 9.17
C MET A 287 -3.06 22.89 10.52
N LYS A 288 -2.10 23.84 10.65
CA LYS A 288 -1.81 24.63 11.87
C LYS A 288 -1.84 23.86 13.22
N GLU A 289 -1.77 22.54 13.22
CA GLU A 289 -1.82 21.68 14.41
C GLU A 289 -0.41 21.26 14.86
N PRO A 290 -0.13 21.21 16.17
CA PRO A 290 1.22 21.00 16.71
C PRO A 290 1.75 19.57 16.55
N VAL A 291 0.90 18.60 16.20
CA VAL A 291 1.27 17.19 16.01
C VAL A 291 0.65 16.70 14.71
N ALA A 292 1.48 16.39 13.72
CA ALA A 292 0.99 15.83 12.47
C ALA A 292 0.70 14.33 12.62
N ASP A 293 -0.58 13.96 12.55
CA ASP A 293 -1.07 12.59 12.70
C ASP A 293 -1.05 11.79 11.39
N SER A 294 -1.21 10.47 11.51
CA SER A 294 -1.29 9.52 10.38
C SER A 294 -2.51 9.76 9.46
N SER A 295 -3.53 10.47 9.94
CA SER A 295 -4.65 10.99 9.16
C SER A 295 -4.22 12.05 8.13
N HIS A 296 -3.24 12.89 8.48
CA HIS A 296 -2.68 13.92 7.58
C HIS A 296 -1.89 13.29 6.44
N LEU A 297 -1.22 12.16 6.72
CA LEU A 297 -0.55 11.36 5.70
C LEU A 297 -1.55 10.74 4.71
N ALA A 298 -2.69 10.22 5.20
CA ALA A 298 -3.75 9.72 4.34
C ALA A 298 -4.29 10.81 3.41
N ARG A 299 -4.51 12.03 3.94
CA ARG A 299 -4.91 13.18 3.14
C ARG A 299 -3.86 13.58 2.10
N LEU A 300 -2.58 13.57 2.45
CA LEU A 300 -1.50 13.81 1.48
C LEU A 300 -1.54 12.80 0.34
N ILE A 301 -1.62 11.51 0.65
CA ILE A 301 -1.61 10.46 -0.37
C ILE A 301 -2.84 10.56 -1.27
N GLN A 302 -4.02 10.89 -0.73
CA GLN A 302 -5.21 11.18 -1.55
C GLN A 302 -4.98 12.37 -2.49
N MET A 303 -4.36 13.44 -2.00
CA MET A 303 -4.07 14.62 -2.82
C MET A 303 -3.05 14.35 -3.92
N VAL A 304 -1.94 13.68 -3.57
CA VAL A 304 -0.93 13.24 -4.53
C VAL A 304 -1.56 12.35 -5.60
N MET A 305 -2.54 11.53 -5.24
CA MET A 305 -3.28 10.71 -6.21
C MET A 305 -4.15 11.51 -7.17
N LEU A 306 -4.88 12.52 -6.68
CA LEU A 306 -5.64 13.41 -7.54
C LEU A 306 -4.73 14.19 -8.51
N GLN A 307 -3.53 14.55 -8.07
CA GLN A 307 -2.51 15.21 -8.89
C GLN A 307 -1.95 14.28 -9.97
N ILE A 308 -1.57 13.05 -9.60
CA ILE A 308 -1.07 12.03 -10.53
C ILE A 308 -2.13 11.67 -11.57
N ASN A 309 -3.40 11.52 -11.17
CA ASN A 309 -4.48 11.21 -12.12
C ASN A 309 -4.69 12.34 -13.15
N LYS A 310 -4.73 13.61 -12.72
CA LYS A 310 -4.79 14.74 -13.66
C LYS A 310 -3.56 14.80 -14.57
N ALA A 311 -2.36 14.48 -14.06
CA ALA A 311 -1.16 14.40 -14.88
C ALA A 311 -1.24 13.27 -15.91
N TYR A 312 -1.77 12.10 -15.53
CA TYR A 312 -1.98 10.96 -16.42
C TYR A 312 -2.93 11.31 -17.58
N ASP A 313 -4.01 12.06 -17.34
CA ASP A 313 -4.92 12.49 -18.41
C ASP A 313 -4.20 13.33 -19.49
N VAL A 314 -3.27 14.21 -19.08
CA VAL A 314 -2.45 14.99 -20.03
C VAL A 314 -1.43 14.11 -20.75
N HIS A 315 -0.81 13.14 -20.07
CA HIS A 315 0.11 12.17 -20.72
C HIS A 315 -0.62 11.24 -21.70
N LYS A 316 -1.89 10.91 -21.44
CA LYS A 316 -2.74 10.17 -22.38
C LYS A 316 -3.10 10.99 -23.60
N LEU A 317 -3.32 12.30 -23.44
CA LEU A 317 -3.46 13.22 -24.58
C LEU A 317 -2.15 13.31 -25.38
N LEU A 318 -1.00 13.39 -24.71
CA LEU A 318 0.31 13.38 -25.36
C LEU A 318 0.52 12.11 -26.22
N ALA A 319 0.18 10.93 -25.68
CA ALA A 319 0.24 9.67 -26.42
C ALA A 319 -0.62 9.70 -27.70
N LYS A 320 -1.82 10.30 -27.63
CA LYS A 320 -2.72 10.48 -28.78
C LYS A 320 -2.19 11.50 -29.80
N GLU A 321 -1.50 12.55 -29.37
CA GLU A 321 -0.92 13.51 -30.31
C GLU A 321 0.36 12.97 -30.96
N ILE A 322 1.17 12.17 -30.24
CA ILE A 322 2.34 11.49 -30.81
C ILE A 322 1.93 10.49 -31.89
N SER A 323 0.83 9.75 -31.71
CA SER A 323 0.35 8.81 -32.75
C SER A 323 -0.07 9.51 -34.05
N LYS A 324 -0.56 10.75 -33.98
CA LYS A 324 -0.91 11.53 -35.19
C LYS A 324 0.31 11.96 -36.01
N VAL A 325 1.50 12.04 -35.40
CA VAL A 325 2.75 12.40 -36.09
C VAL A 325 3.30 11.21 -36.92
N GLY A 326 2.76 10.00 -36.74
CA GLY A 326 2.87 8.83 -37.64
C GLY A 326 4.26 8.18 -37.78
N ARG A 327 5.36 8.92 -37.56
CA ARG A 327 6.75 8.42 -37.69
C ARG A 327 7.29 7.70 -36.46
N TYR A 328 6.72 7.97 -35.27
CA TYR A 328 7.33 7.58 -33.97
C TYR A 328 6.42 6.70 -33.09
N GLU A 329 5.29 6.22 -33.63
CA GLU A 329 4.21 5.58 -32.86
C GLU A 329 4.61 4.25 -32.19
N LYS A 330 5.61 3.53 -32.71
CA LYS A 330 6.03 2.22 -32.18
C LYS A 330 7.16 2.29 -31.13
N ASP A 331 7.86 3.42 -31.03
CA ASP A 331 9.10 3.51 -30.24
C ASP A 331 8.92 4.17 -28.86
N ILE A 332 7.82 4.90 -28.64
CA ILE A 332 7.57 5.63 -27.37
C ILE A 332 6.33 5.12 -26.66
N ASN A 333 6.52 4.28 -25.63
CA ASN A 333 5.44 3.94 -24.70
C ASN A 333 5.34 4.99 -23.58
N VAL A 334 4.61 6.07 -23.87
CA VAL A 334 4.41 7.20 -22.94
C VAL A 334 3.75 6.76 -21.63
N GLU A 335 2.73 5.90 -21.70
CA GLU A 335 1.99 5.46 -20.51
C GLU A 335 2.87 4.63 -19.56
N LEU A 336 3.67 3.71 -20.09
CA LEU A 336 4.59 2.90 -19.29
C LEU A 336 5.64 3.77 -18.59
N ARG A 337 6.27 4.71 -19.32
CA ARG A 337 7.29 5.61 -18.77
C ARG A 337 6.74 6.55 -17.70
N PHE A 338 5.50 7.01 -17.86
CA PHE A 338 4.81 7.80 -16.83
C PHE A 338 4.65 6.99 -15.54
N TRP A 339 4.11 5.77 -15.62
CA TRP A 339 3.88 4.95 -14.44
C TRP A 339 5.17 4.47 -13.77
N ASP A 340 6.24 4.22 -14.53
CA ASP A 340 7.58 3.95 -13.96
C ASP A 340 8.08 5.11 -13.10
N ALA A 341 7.99 6.35 -13.61
CA ALA A 341 8.39 7.55 -12.86
C ALA A 341 7.53 7.77 -11.61
N VAL A 342 6.22 7.51 -11.71
CA VAL A 342 5.27 7.63 -10.57
C VAL A 342 5.56 6.57 -9.50
N GLN A 343 5.83 5.32 -9.89
CA GLN A 343 6.15 4.23 -8.94
C GLN A 343 7.34 4.62 -8.05
N GLU A 344 8.44 5.11 -8.63
CA GLU A 344 9.63 5.49 -7.86
C GLU A 344 9.38 6.69 -6.91
N VAL A 345 8.61 7.68 -7.36
CA VAL A 345 8.24 8.84 -6.53
C VAL A 345 7.36 8.39 -5.36
N LEU A 346 6.36 7.54 -5.60
CA LEU A 346 5.50 6.99 -4.55
C LEU A 346 6.29 6.13 -3.57
N GLN A 347 7.21 5.27 -4.04
CA GLN A 347 8.13 4.52 -3.18
C GLN A 347 8.94 5.45 -2.27
N THR A 348 9.53 6.51 -2.84
CA THR A 348 10.34 7.47 -2.09
C THR A 348 9.52 8.21 -1.01
N VAL A 349 8.29 8.61 -1.35
CA VAL A 349 7.36 9.28 -0.41
C VAL A 349 7.00 8.32 0.72
N VAL A 350 6.64 7.07 0.40
CA VAL A 350 6.21 6.06 1.36
C VAL A 350 7.37 5.65 2.28
N MET A 351 8.56 5.36 1.74
CA MET A 351 9.75 4.99 2.54
C MET A 351 10.08 6.02 3.62
N LYS A 352 10.03 7.32 3.28
CA LYS A 352 10.33 8.41 4.21
C LYS A 352 9.32 8.54 5.34
N HIS A 353 8.05 8.19 5.11
CA HIS A 353 7.00 8.29 6.13
C HIS A 353 6.84 7.02 6.97
N LEU A 354 7.40 5.90 6.51
CA LEU A 354 7.37 4.60 7.20
C LEU A 354 8.66 4.27 7.97
N ASP A 355 9.63 5.19 8.00
CA ASP A 355 10.95 5.01 8.64
C ASP A 355 11.77 3.83 8.08
N ILE A 356 11.64 3.57 6.77
CA ILE A 356 12.40 2.53 6.08
C ILE A 356 13.71 3.17 5.60
N TYR A 357 14.74 3.21 6.43
CA TYR A 357 16.09 3.55 5.96
C TYR A 357 16.61 2.43 5.04
N ASP A 358 17.08 2.83 3.85
CA ASP A 358 17.56 2.05 2.70
C ASP A 358 17.80 0.54 2.93
N TYR A 359 16.90 -0.26 2.36
CA TYR A 359 17.12 -1.70 2.11
C TYR A 359 18.00 -1.94 0.85
N GLU A 360 18.58 -0.88 0.25
CA GLU A 360 19.39 -0.93 -0.98
C GLU A 360 20.90 -0.66 -0.77
N SER A 361 21.41 -0.77 0.45
CA SER A 361 22.87 -0.85 0.67
C SER A 361 23.25 -2.18 1.29
N ASN A 362 23.97 -3.00 0.52
CA ASN A 362 24.60 -4.24 0.95
C ASN A 362 25.25 -4.10 2.35
N PRO A 363 25.14 -5.11 3.24
CA PRO A 363 25.67 -5.04 4.59
C PRO A 363 27.21 -5.05 4.72
N GLU A 364 27.97 -5.12 3.61
CA GLU A 364 29.42 -5.40 3.66
C GLU A 364 30.34 -4.18 3.65
N ASP A 365 29.86 -2.97 3.36
CA ASP A 365 30.71 -1.76 3.37
C ASP A 365 30.42 -0.84 4.57
N PHE A 366 30.54 -1.39 5.78
CA PHE A 366 30.70 -0.56 6.99
C PHE A 366 32.16 -0.14 7.15
N THR A 367 32.55 0.93 6.45
CA THR A 367 33.66 1.78 6.92
C THR A 367 33.08 3.00 7.64
N GLU A 368 33.60 3.26 8.84
CA GLU A 368 33.08 4.14 9.90
C GLU A 368 32.93 5.65 9.56
N THR A 369 32.99 6.05 8.30
CA THR A 369 33.01 7.47 7.92
C THR A 369 31.64 8.17 7.87
N THR A 370 30.51 7.46 7.97
CA THR A 370 29.18 8.06 7.78
C THR A 370 28.49 8.46 9.08
N LYS A 371 28.94 7.99 10.25
CA LYS A 371 28.38 8.39 11.56
C LYS A 371 28.87 9.75 12.10
N MET A 372 29.83 10.40 11.43
CA MET A 372 30.39 11.69 11.88
C MET A 372 29.88 12.93 11.12
N ARG A 373 29.01 12.81 10.10
CA ARG A 373 28.54 13.97 9.32
C ARG A 373 27.26 14.65 9.81
N GLN A 374 26.65 14.21 10.91
CA GLN A 374 25.44 14.85 11.47
C GLN A 374 25.57 15.38 12.91
N LEU A 375 26.78 15.73 13.36
CA LEU A 375 26.99 16.33 14.68
C LEU A 375 27.08 17.87 14.70
N PHE A 376 27.04 18.55 13.55
CA PHE A 376 26.99 20.00 13.48
C PHE A 376 25.90 20.49 12.52
N ARG A 377 24.70 20.74 13.04
CA ARG A 377 23.76 21.70 12.45
C ARG A 377 23.81 22.97 13.28
N PHE A 378 24.43 24.01 12.74
CA PHE A 378 24.20 25.37 13.20
C PHE A 378 22.87 25.83 12.57
N ASP A 379 21.82 25.91 13.38
CA ASP A 379 20.59 26.64 13.03
C ASP A 379 20.89 28.13 13.10
N GLY A 380 21.12 28.75 11.94
CA GLY A 380 21.23 30.21 11.87
C GLY A 380 22.08 30.71 10.71
N THR A 381 21.51 30.77 9.51
CA THR A 381 21.80 31.88 8.59
C THR A 381 20.68 32.01 7.55
N ASN A 382 19.77 32.94 7.83
CA ASN A 382 19.01 33.64 6.80
C ASN A 382 19.96 34.57 6.04
N CYS A 383 19.71 34.70 4.74
CA CYS A 383 20.30 35.65 3.77
C CYS A 383 21.71 35.32 3.24
N VAL A 384 21.80 34.85 1.99
CA VAL A 384 22.35 35.60 0.83
C VAL A 384 21.77 34.99 -0.46
N SER A 385 21.30 35.86 -1.35
CA SER A 385 20.74 35.59 -2.68
C SER A 385 21.77 35.08 -3.70
N SER A 386 21.29 34.41 -4.77
CA SER A 386 21.49 34.77 -6.20
C SER A 386 21.48 33.54 -7.13
N TYR A 387 20.50 33.49 -8.02
CA TYR A 387 20.46 32.82 -9.33
C TYR A 387 21.46 31.69 -9.66
N SER A 388 21.03 30.44 -9.45
CA SER A 388 21.38 29.30 -10.33
C SER A 388 20.52 28.08 -9.97
N THR A 389 19.49 27.83 -10.78
CA THR A 389 18.55 26.71 -10.65
C THR A 389 19.21 25.41 -11.08
N ARG A 390 20.08 24.83 -10.24
CA ARG A 390 20.43 23.42 -10.35
C ARG A 390 19.32 22.61 -9.68
N LEU A 391 18.53 21.89 -10.48
CA LEU A 391 17.57 20.86 -10.07
C LEU A 391 18.31 19.71 -9.37
N THR A 392 18.82 19.96 -8.17
CA THR A 392 19.29 18.91 -7.26
C THR A 392 18.08 18.41 -6.49
N ALA A 393 17.91 17.09 -6.41
CA ALA A 393 16.78 16.46 -5.73
C ALA A 393 16.79 16.81 -4.24
N GLN A 394 16.09 17.89 -3.86
CA GLN A 394 15.84 18.23 -2.47
C GLN A 394 15.01 17.09 -1.84
N PRO A 395 15.32 16.66 -0.61
CA PRO A 395 14.58 15.58 0.01
C PRO A 395 13.14 16.05 0.30
N ILE A 396 12.16 15.34 -0.28
CA ILE A 396 10.72 15.51 0.04
C ILE A 396 10.54 15.60 1.57
N PRO A 397 9.95 16.70 2.09
CA PRO A 397 9.70 16.88 3.52
C PRO A 397 8.64 15.88 4.02
N THR A 398 8.74 15.47 5.29
CA THR A 398 7.77 14.57 5.92
C THR A 398 6.66 15.36 6.61
N ILE A 399 5.40 14.93 6.50
CA ILE A 399 4.27 15.55 7.20
C ILE A 399 4.26 15.13 8.67
N CYS A 400 4.27 13.82 8.92
CA CYS A 400 4.27 13.21 10.24
C CYS A 400 5.66 12.65 10.62
N LYS A 401 5.82 12.25 11.88
CA LYS A 401 7.03 11.53 12.31
C LYS A 401 7.09 10.18 11.59
N PRO A 402 8.24 9.79 11.03
CA PRO A 402 8.41 8.48 10.42
C PRO A 402 8.08 7.38 11.42
N ASP A 403 7.14 6.50 11.06
CA ASP A 403 6.68 5.38 11.89
C ASP A 403 6.10 4.28 10.96
N PRO A 404 6.52 3.01 11.08
CA PRO A 404 5.91 1.90 10.36
C PRO A 404 4.38 1.84 10.48
N TYR A 405 3.79 2.23 11.63
CA TYR A 405 2.34 2.21 11.86
C TYR A 405 1.56 3.22 11.00
N ASN A 406 2.25 4.19 10.38
CA ASN A 406 1.64 5.12 9.43
C ASN A 406 1.07 4.40 8.17
N ILE A 407 1.45 3.14 7.93
CA ILE A 407 0.92 2.33 6.82
C ILE A 407 -0.58 2.03 6.98
N ILE A 408 -1.10 1.93 8.21
CA ILE A 408 -2.46 1.48 8.49
C ILE A 408 -3.54 2.33 7.78
N PRO A 409 -3.57 3.67 7.95
CA PRO A 409 -4.60 4.51 7.32
C PRO A 409 -4.42 4.67 5.81
N ILE A 410 -3.23 4.39 5.27
CA ILE A 410 -2.88 4.67 3.87
C ILE A 410 -2.89 3.43 2.98
N PHE A 411 -2.79 2.22 3.55
CA PHE A 411 -2.60 0.97 2.81
C PHE A 411 -3.68 0.72 1.77
N ARG A 412 -4.96 0.92 2.12
CA ARG A 412 -6.08 0.73 1.17
C ARG A 412 -5.94 1.61 -0.07
N ILE A 413 -5.48 2.85 0.12
CA ILE A 413 -5.24 3.81 -0.96
C ILE A 413 -4.08 3.31 -1.80
N LEU A 414 -2.94 3.00 -1.17
CA LEU A 414 -1.72 2.53 -1.84
C LEU A 414 -1.93 1.24 -2.65
N ASN A 415 -2.65 0.28 -2.08
CA ASN A 415 -3.00 -0.98 -2.76
C ASN A 415 -3.95 -0.74 -3.94
N GLY A 416 -4.90 0.19 -3.81
CA GLY A 416 -5.75 0.62 -4.92
C GLY A 416 -4.93 1.16 -6.10
N ILE A 417 -3.95 2.02 -5.81
CA ILE A 417 -3.02 2.56 -6.82
C ILE A 417 -2.22 1.45 -7.47
N GLY A 418 -1.64 0.57 -6.67
CA GLY A 418 -0.84 -0.52 -7.17
C GLY A 418 -1.60 -1.41 -8.15
N ARG A 419 -2.89 -1.69 -7.87
CA ARG A 419 -3.78 -2.41 -8.81
C ARG A 419 -4.01 -1.62 -10.09
N THR A 420 -4.27 -0.31 -10.01
CA THR A 420 -4.38 0.53 -11.22
C THR A 420 -3.11 0.48 -12.06
N ILE A 421 -1.93 0.44 -11.43
CA ILE A 421 -0.66 0.34 -12.15
C ILE A 421 -0.49 -1.05 -12.78
N GLU A 422 -0.86 -2.14 -12.10
CA GLU A 422 -0.84 -3.49 -12.66
C GLU A 422 -1.77 -3.64 -13.85
N GLU A 423 -2.98 -3.07 -13.80
CA GLU A 423 -3.92 -3.07 -14.92
C GLU A 423 -3.37 -2.36 -16.17
N LYS A 424 -2.52 -1.34 -15.99
CA LYS A 424 -1.96 -0.54 -17.09
C LYS A 424 -0.60 -1.03 -17.59
N CYS A 425 0.25 -1.54 -16.71
CA CYS A 425 1.65 -1.87 -16.98
C CYS A 425 1.99 -3.36 -16.79
N GLY A 426 1.04 -4.18 -16.34
CA GLY A 426 1.21 -5.61 -16.07
C GLY A 426 1.89 -5.91 -14.73
N LEU A 427 3.09 -5.37 -14.49
CA LEU A 427 3.86 -5.61 -13.26
C LEU A 427 4.06 -4.31 -12.47
N SER A 428 3.67 -4.30 -11.20
CA SER A 428 3.89 -3.16 -10.30
C SER A 428 5.03 -3.42 -9.33
N LYS A 429 6.18 -2.76 -9.56
CA LYS A 429 7.31 -2.79 -8.61
C LYS A 429 6.90 -2.16 -7.28
N PHE A 430 5.97 -1.21 -7.32
CA PHE A 430 5.40 -0.58 -6.12
C PHE A 430 4.62 -1.57 -5.25
N ASN A 431 3.75 -2.41 -5.83
CA ASN A 431 3.04 -3.43 -5.06
C ASN A 431 3.98 -4.48 -4.48
N ASN A 432 5.02 -4.88 -5.21
CA ASN A 432 6.04 -5.79 -4.67
C ASN A 432 6.78 -5.15 -3.48
N PHE A 433 7.16 -3.88 -3.59
CA PHE A 433 7.73 -3.11 -2.48
C PHE A 433 6.79 -3.07 -1.26
N LEU A 434 5.51 -2.72 -1.46
CA LEU A 434 4.53 -2.68 -0.37
C LEU A 434 4.32 -4.06 0.26
N HIS A 435 4.24 -5.11 -0.57
CA HIS A 435 4.11 -6.48 -0.11
C HIS A 435 5.30 -6.92 0.72
N THR A 436 6.51 -6.67 0.22
CA THR A 436 7.76 -6.97 0.91
C THR A 436 7.81 -6.24 2.25
N PHE A 437 7.55 -4.93 2.27
CA PHE A 437 7.54 -4.16 3.51
C PHE A 437 6.51 -4.70 4.52
N VAL A 438 5.27 -4.93 4.07
CA VAL A 438 4.22 -5.37 4.99
C VAL A 438 4.54 -6.75 5.56
N MET A 439 4.96 -7.71 4.72
CA MET A 439 5.30 -9.05 5.19
C MET A 439 6.57 -9.10 6.05
N SER A 440 7.68 -8.54 5.57
CA SER A 440 8.98 -8.75 6.20
C SER A 440 9.21 -7.85 7.41
N THR A 441 8.62 -6.65 7.40
CA THR A 441 8.94 -5.60 8.36
C THR A 441 7.74 -5.28 9.25
N PHE A 442 6.59 -4.95 8.67
CA PHE A 442 5.43 -4.49 9.45
C PHE A 442 4.80 -5.62 10.26
N VAL A 443 4.48 -6.76 9.64
CA VAL A 443 3.87 -7.92 10.34
C VAL A 443 4.78 -8.42 11.45
N LYS A 444 6.09 -8.55 11.18
CA LYS A 444 7.06 -8.96 12.20
C LYS A 444 7.07 -8.00 13.39
N ARG A 445 7.13 -6.69 13.13
CA ARG A 445 7.11 -5.67 14.19
C ARG A 445 5.81 -5.69 14.99
N VAL A 446 4.67 -5.84 14.32
CA VAL A 446 3.36 -5.99 14.99
C VAL A 446 3.38 -7.24 15.87
N SER A 447 3.90 -8.36 15.38
CA SER A 447 4.07 -9.60 16.15
C SER A 447 4.88 -9.35 17.42
N ASP A 448 6.11 -8.84 17.28
CA ASP A 448 7.03 -8.59 18.39
C ASP A 448 6.43 -7.60 19.42
N ASP A 449 5.83 -6.50 18.96
CA ASP A 449 5.20 -5.50 19.82
C ASP A 449 3.95 -6.05 20.54
N THR A 450 3.18 -6.94 19.89
CA THR A 450 2.00 -7.59 20.50
C THR A 450 2.42 -8.64 21.51
N GLU A 451 3.42 -9.46 21.20
CA GLU A 451 3.97 -10.46 22.11
C GLU A 451 4.53 -9.78 23.37
N ALA A 452 5.31 -8.71 23.22
CA ALA A 452 5.83 -7.94 24.35
C ALA A 452 4.71 -7.37 25.23
N LYS A 453 3.62 -6.85 24.63
CA LYS A 453 2.45 -6.36 25.37
C LYS A 453 1.72 -7.49 26.09
N VAL A 454 1.53 -8.65 25.45
CA VAL A 454 0.92 -9.83 26.08
C VAL A 454 1.76 -10.29 27.28
N GLN A 455 3.08 -10.44 27.10
CA GLN A 455 3.98 -10.84 28.19
C GLN A 455 3.98 -9.82 29.34
N THR A 456 3.97 -8.52 29.02
CA THR A 456 3.87 -7.46 30.04
C THR A 456 2.55 -7.54 30.81
N ILE A 457 1.44 -7.92 30.15
CA ILE A 457 0.16 -8.13 30.83
C ILE A 457 0.26 -9.38 31.71
N LEU A 458 0.65 -10.54 31.17
CA LEU A 458 0.60 -11.85 31.84
C LEU A 458 1.64 -12.06 32.95
N THR A 459 2.73 -11.30 32.96
CA THR A 459 3.78 -11.38 34.01
C THR A 459 3.47 -10.55 35.26
N ARG A 460 2.42 -9.72 35.24
CA ARG A 460 2.07 -8.92 36.42
C ARG A 460 1.60 -9.82 37.58
N ALA A 461 1.94 -9.42 38.80
CA ALA A 461 1.50 -10.17 39.99
C ALA A 461 -0.03 -10.14 40.20
N ASP A 462 -0.71 -9.13 39.64
CA ASP A 462 -2.14 -8.88 39.84
C ASP A 462 -3.04 -9.41 38.70
N VAL A 463 -2.49 -10.13 37.71
CA VAL A 463 -3.19 -10.58 36.48
C VAL A 463 -4.53 -11.22 36.74
N TRP A 464 -4.59 -12.08 37.75
CA TRP A 464 -5.78 -12.88 38.07
C TRP A 464 -6.54 -12.35 39.29
N SER A 465 -6.20 -11.16 39.79
CA SER A 465 -6.79 -10.60 41.01
C SER A 465 -7.35 -9.17 40.85
N ALA A 466 -6.83 -8.39 39.90
CA ALA A 466 -7.28 -7.03 39.64
C ALA A 466 -8.58 -7.02 38.84
N LEU A 467 -9.55 -6.21 39.31
CA LEU A 467 -10.92 -6.18 38.80
C LEU A 467 -11.29 -4.78 38.28
N SER A 468 -11.92 -4.75 37.11
CA SER A 468 -12.45 -3.57 36.44
C SER A 468 -13.94 -3.70 36.14
N SER A 469 -14.67 -2.58 36.22
CA SER A 469 -16.07 -2.51 35.80
C SER A 469 -16.17 -2.05 34.34
N THR A 470 -17.03 -2.71 33.55
CA THR A 470 -17.40 -2.26 32.19
C THR A 470 -18.86 -1.79 32.17
N THR A 471 -19.19 -0.84 31.32
CA THR A 471 -20.53 -0.21 31.25
C THR A 471 -21.64 -1.17 30.81
N ALA A 472 -21.29 -2.26 30.13
CA ALA A 472 -22.22 -3.26 29.59
C ALA A 472 -22.38 -4.52 30.46
N HIS A 473 -21.54 -4.72 31.50
CA HIS A 473 -21.61 -5.91 32.36
C HIS A 473 -21.78 -5.55 33.83
N CYS A 474 -22.82 -6.12 34.46
CA CYS A 474 -23.15 -5.85 35.85
C CYS A 474 -22.12 -6.41 36.86
N VAL A 475 -21.23 -7.31 36.43
CA VAL A 475 -20.21 -7.95 37.27
C VAL A 475 -18.82 -7.45 36.87
N ARG A 476 -17.93 -7.26 37.85
CA ARG A 476 -16.55 -6.82 37.60
C ARG A 476 -15.74 -7.96 36.96
N LEU A 477 -14.98 -7.63 35.92
CA LEU A 477 -14.16 -8.55 35.14
C LEU A 477 -12.68 -8.33 35.44
N LEU A 478 -11.85 -9.32 35.11
CA LEU A 478 -10.39 -9.22 35.26
C LEU A 478 -9.82 -8.13 34.34
N THR A 479 -8.90 -7.31 34.86
CA THR A 479 -8.22 -6.26 34.07
C THR A 479 -7.39 -6.84 32.92
N SER A 480 -6.77 -8.00 33.15
CA SER A 480 -6.00 -8.76 32.15
C SER A 480 -6.88 -9.15 30.97
N CYS A 481 -8.06 -9.71 31.24
CA CYS A 481 -9.07 -10.07 30.26
C CYS A 481 -9.47 -8.89 29.35
N LEU A 482 -9.72 -7.71 29.93
CA LEU A 482 -10.06 -6.50 29.15
C LEU A 482 -8.88 -6.01 28.30
N SER A 483 -7.66 -6.10 28.85
CA SER A 483 -6.45 -5.67 28.14
C SER A 483 -6.15 -6.58 26.94
N ILE A 484 -6.26 -7.90 27.12
CA ILE A 484 -6.11 -8.88 26.03
C ILE A 484 -7.22 -8.69 24.99
N TYR A 485 -8.46 -8.40 25.41
CA TYR A 485 -9.57 -8.11 24.50
C TYR A 485 -9.26 -6.89 23.61
N GLU A 486 -8.74 -5.80 24.17
CA GLU A 486 -8.34 -4.62 23.38
C GLU A 486 -7.18 -4.92 22.40
N LEU A 487 -6.26 -5.83 22.75
CA LEU A 487 -5.24 -6.31 21.81
C LEU A 487 -5.87 -7.11 20.65
N CYS A 488 -6.80 -8.03 20.94
CA CYS A 488 -7.54 -8.75 19.89
C CYS A 488 -8.31 -7.79 18.98
N LYS A 489 -8.95 -6.76 19.55
CA LYS A 489 -9.67 -5.73 18.80
C LYS A 489 -8.73 -4.89 17.92
N HIS A 490 -7.52 -4.59 18.39
CA HIS A 490 -6.49 -3.94 17.58
C HIS A 490 -6.09 -4.82 16.38
N ILE A 491 -5.87 -6.12 16.57
CA ILE A 491 -5.58 -7.04 15.47
C ILE A 491 -6.74 -7.14 14.48
N MET A 492 -7.99 -7.20 14.96
CA MET A 492 -9.18 -7.16 14.10
C MET A 492 -9.22 -5.88 13.23
N HIS A 493 -8.83 -4.74 13.79
CA HIS A 493 -8.72 -3.48 13.04
C HIS A 493 -7.65 -3.55 11.95
N LEU A 494 -6.49 -4.18 12.22
CA LEU A 494 -5.44 -4.41 11.22
C LEU A 494 -5.93 -5.33 10.09
N ILE A 495 -6.60 -6.44 10.41
CA ILE A 495 -7.22 -7.35 9.43
C ILE A 495 -8.20 -6.59 8.54
N SER A 496 -9.05 -5.76 9.15
CA SER A 496 -10.04 -4.97 8.43
C SER A 496 -9.39 -3.99 7.46
N ASN A 497 -8.30 -3.32 7.86
CA ASN A 497 -7.60 -2.38 6.98
C ASN A 497 -6.75 -3.06 5.90
N MET A 498 -6.25 -4.28 6.15
CA MET A 498 -5.29 -5.00 5.32
C MET A 498 -5.70 -6.44 5.01
N GLU A 499 -6.86 -6.61 4.38
CA GLU A 499 -7.49 -7.93 4.18
C GLU A 499 -6.61 -8.95 3.43
N GLN A 500 -5.69 -8.53 2.57
CA GLN A 500 -4.74 -9.41 1.87
C GLN A 500 -3.76 -10.14 2.80
N TYR A 501 -3.56 -9.61 4.01
CA TYR A 501 -2.64 -10.16 5.01
C TYR A 501 -3.37 -10.76 6.21
N THR A 502 -4.64 -11.11 6.01
CA THR A 502 -5.50 -11.69 7.04
C THR A 502 -4.85 -12.93 7.67
N GLN A 503 -4.20 -13.79 6.89
CA GLN A 503 -3.56 -15.00 7.40
C GLN A 503 -2.53 -14.69 8.50
N GLN A 504 -1.63 -13.73 8.25
CA GLN A 504 -0.54 -13.42 9.17
C GLN A 504 -1.04 -12.72 10.43
N PHE A 505 -1.96 -11.76 10.30
CA PHE A 505 -2.55 -11.12 11.48
C PHE A 505 -3.43 -12.08 12.28
N ALA A 506 -4.09 -13.03 11.63
CA ALA A 506 -4.87 -14.04 12.32
C ALA A 506 -4.00 -15.07 13.05
N GLN A 507 -2.79 -15.37 12.56
CA GLN A 507 -1.80 -16.15 13.30
C GLN A 507 -1.42 -15.45 14.61
N ILE A 508 -1.09 -14.15 14.55
CA ILE A 508 -0.81 -13.34 15.75
C ILE A 508 -2.02 -13.34 16.71
N TRP A 509 -3.25 -13.25 16.19
CA TRP A 509 -4.45 -13.34 17.02
C TRP A 509 -4.56 -14.70 17.74
N VAL A 510 -4.33 -15.80 17.03
CA VAL A 510 -4.31 -17.15 17.64
C VAL A 510 -3.21 -17.26 18.69
N GLU A 511 -2.03 -16.71 18.46
CA GLU A 511 -0.92 -16.68 19.45
C GLU A 511 -1.30 -15.91 20.72
N ILE A 512 -1.96 -14.75 20.59
CA ILE A 512 -2.50 -13.98 21.73
C ILE A 512 -3.48 -14.84 22.55
N LEU A 513 -4.40 -15.54 21.86
CA LEU A 513 -5.37 -16.41 22.51
C LEU A 513 -4.69 -17.57 23.22
N SER A 514 -3.74 -18.23 22.54
CA SER A 514 -3.04 -19.38 23.08
C SER A 514 -2.21 -19.04 24.32
N ALA A 515 -1.49 -17.91 24.31
CA ALA A 515 -0.75 -17.42 25.47
C ALA A 515 -1.67 -17.12 26.67
N TYR A 516 -2.85 -16.54 26.41
CA TYR A 516 -3.83 -16.28 27.46
C TYR A 516 -4.46 -17.58 27.99
N THR A 517 -4.79 -18.53 27.12
CA THR A 517 -5.30 -19.86 27.48
C THR A 517 -4.29 -20.62 28.36
N GLU A 518 -3.01 -20.61 27.99
CA GLU A 518 -1.94 -21.24 28.78
C GLU A 518 -1.81 -20.61 30.17
N SER A 519 -1.77 -19.28 30.26
CA SER A 519 -1.70 -18.59 31.55
C SER A 519 -2.92 -18.86 32.44
N ALA A 520 -4.11 -18.94 31.84
CA ALA A 520 -5.34 -19.30 32.55
C ALA A 520 -5.27 -20.74 33.09
N PHE A 521 -4.80 -21.67 32.25
CA PHE A 521 -4.63 -23.07 32.62
C PHE A 521 -3.60 -23.24 33.75
N ASP A 522 -2.43 -22.61 33.65
CA ASP A 522 -1.39 -22.66 34.68
C ASP A 522 -1.92 -22.15 36.02
N THR A 523 -2.66 -21.04 36.00
CA THR A 523 -3.29 -20.49 37.21
C THR A 523 -4.31 -21.45 37.80
N TYR A 524 -5.16 -22.06 36.98
CA TYR A 524 -6.11 -23.09 37.42
C TYR A 524 -5.42 -24.34 37.98
N THR A 525 -4.34 -24.81 37.36
CA THR A 525 -3.60 -25.97 37.88
C THR A 525 -2.89 -25.67 39.20
N ASN A 526 -2.40 -24.44 39.39
CA ASN A 526 -1.83 -24.01 40.67
C ASN A 526 -2.88 -23.98 41.80
N ILE A 527 -4.12 -23.59 41.50
CA ILE A 527 -5.23 -23.65 42.46
C ILE A 527 -5.55 -25.08 42.89
N THR A 528 -5.49 -26.03 41.96
CA THR A 528 -5.88 -27.43 42.19
C THR A 528 -4.79 -28.27 42.86
N LYS A 529 -3.52 -27.87 42.73
CA LYS A 529 -2.35 -28.54 43.34
C LYS A 529 -1.98 -27.89 44.67
N SER A 530 -2.63 -28.28 45.77
CA SER A 530 -2.13 -27.92 47.12
C SER A 530 -0.98 -28.84 47.54
N GLY A 531 0.27 -28.38 47.41
CA GLY A 531 1.46 -29.04 47.95
C GLY A 531 1.80 -28.51 49.33
N THR A 532 1.86 -29.39 50.33
CA THR A 532 2.60 -29.13 51.59
C THR A 532 3.88 -29.94 51.55
N SER A 533 5.03 -29.30 51.74
CA SER A 533 6.31 -29.99 51.96
C SER A 533 6.20 -30.82 53.24
N GLY A 534 6.26 -32.15 53.13
CA GLY A 534 6.41 -33.04 54.27
C GLY A 534 7.80 -32.90 54.91
N GLU A 535 7.94 -33.31 56.18
CA GLU A 535 9.20 -33.28 56.93
C GLU A 535 10.32 -34.14 56.29
N ASP A 536 9.97 -35.04 55.36
CA ASP A 536 10.89 -35.92 54.61
C ASP A 536 10.92 -35.61 53.10
N ASP A 537 11.04 -34.34 52.69
CA ASP A 537 11.30 -33.86 51.28
C ASP A 537 10.50 -34.56 50.14
N THR A 538 9.38 -35.20 50.50
CA THR A 538 8.51 -35.97 49.63
C THR A 538 7.24 -35.16 49.50
N LEU A 539 7.03 -34.61 48.31
CA LEU A 539 5.82 -33.87 47.95
C LEU A 539 4.62 -34.83 47.98
N ILE A 540 3.93 -34.90 49.12
CA ILE A 540 2.64 -35.59 49.20
C ILE A 540 1.60 -34.65 48.60
N GLU A 541 1.25 -34.85 47.33
CA GLU A 541 0.16 -34.12 46.67
C GLU A 541 -1.18 -34.47 47.31
N HIS A 542 -1.74 -33.57 48.11
CA HIS A 542 -3.13 -33.67 48.54
C HIS A 542 -4.02 -32.95 47.52
N ARG A 543 -4.53 -33.67 46.52
CA ARG A 543 -5.54 -33.12 45.60
C ARG A 543 -6.84 -32.82 46.35
N LYS A 544 -7.44 -31.67 46.07
CA LYS A 544 -8.77 -31.32 46.60
C LYS A 544 -9.84 -32.24 46.02
N ILE A 545 -10.83 -32.63 46.82
CA ILE A 545 -11.90 -33.56 46.37
C ILE A 545 -12.66 -32.97 45.18
N SER A 546 -13.04 -31.70 45.28
CA SER A 546 -13.67 -30.94 44.19
C SER A 546 -12.85 -30.94 42.90
N SER A 547 -11.51 -30.80 43.01
CA SER A 547 -10.60 -30.85 41.86
C SER A 547 -10.58 -32.23 41.22
N THR A 548 -10.51 -33.30 42.02
CA THR A 548 -10.51 -34.66 41.48
C THR A 548 -11.81 -34.98 40.74
N TRP A 549 -12.94 -34.44 41.21
CA TRP A 549 -14.24 -34.64 40.59
C TRP A 549 -14.49 -33.75 39.38
N ALA A 550 -13.97 -32.52 39.39
CA ALA A 550 -14.02 -31.65 38.21
C ALA A 550 -13.16 -32.19 37.05
N ALA A 551 -12.12 -32.96 37.35
CA ALA A 551 -11.28 -33.66 36.38
C ALA A 551 -11.85 -35.01 35.91
N ASP A 552 -12.87 -35.55 36.57
CA ASP A 552 -13.52 -36.80 36.21
C ASP A 552 -14.50 -36.55 35.04
N GLU A 553 -14.19 -37.13 33.88
CA GLU A 553 -14.97 -36.92 32.65
C GLU A 553 -16.40 -37.46 32.74
N ASP A 554 -16.67 -38.51 33.52
CA ASP A 554 -18.02 -39.03 33.70
C ASP A 554 -18.86 -38.09 34.56
N ILE A 555 -18.28 -37.58 35.65
CA ILE A 555 -18.92 -36.59 36.52
C ILE A 555 -19.19 -35.30 35.75
N LYS A 556 -18.17 -34.80 35.03
CA LYS A 556 -18.24 -33.60 34.21
C LYS A 556 -19.29 -33.73 33.12
N ARG A 557 -19.30 -34.84 32.35
CA ARG A 557 -20.31 -35.09 31.31
C ARG A 557 -21.71 -35.14 31.90
N MET A 558 -21.88 -35.77 33.06
CA MET A 558 -23.17 -35.87 33.72
C MET A 558 -23.72 -34.51 34.15
N PHE A 559 -22.91 -33.67 34.80
CA PHE A 559 -23.32 -32.30 35.18
C PHE A 559 -23.54 -31.39 33.97
N LYS A 560 -22.64 -31.46 32.96
CA LYS A 560 -22.74 -30.64 31.75
C LYS A 560 -23.89 -31.06 30.83
N SER A 561 -24.34 -32.32 30.88
CA SER A 561 -25.47 -32.82 30.09
C SER A 561 -26.85 -32.32 30.56
N LEU A 562 -26.91 -31.68 31.73
CA LEU A 562 -28.16 -31.15 32.26
C LEU A 562 -28.57 -29.88 31.48
N PRO A 563 -29.82 -29.78 31.01
CA PRO A 563 -30.28 -28.62 30.24
C PRO A 563 -29.96 -27.28 30.93
N GLN A 564 -30.20 -27.18 32.24
CA GLN A 564 -29.93 -25.96 33.00
C GLN A 564 -28.46 -25.52 32.97
N TRP A 565 -27.52 -26.45 32.99
CA TRP A 565 -26.10 -26.13 32.89
C TRP A 565 -25.79 -25.47 31.55
N SER A 566 -26.31 -26.03 30.47
CA SER A 566 -26.14 -25.48 29.12
C SER A 566 -26.80 -24.11 28.96
N LEU A 567 -28.02 -23.91 29.49
CA LEU A 567 -28.70 -22.61 29.44
C LEU A 567 -28.00 -21.54 30.29
N LEU A 568 -27.45 -21.91 31.46
CA LEU A 568 -26.74 -20.98 32.35
C LEU A 568 -25.48 -20.40 31.70
N ASN A 569 -24.77 -21.22 30.93
CA ASN A 569 -23.55 -20.81 30.24
C ASN A 569 -23.83 -20.11 28.90
N GLN A 570 -25.02 -20.27 28.32
CA GLN A 570 -25.46 -19.53 27.12
C GLN A 570 -26.10 -18.17 27.45
N ALA A 571 -26.84 -18.07 28.55
CA ALA A 571 -27.57 -16.86 28.93
C ALA A 571 -26.70 -15.75 29.56
N GLY A 572 -25.41 -16.02 29.82
CA GLY A 572 -24.51 -15.11 30.56
C GLY A 572 -24.16 -13.79 29.88
N VAL A 573 -24.58 -13.53 28.62
CA VAL A 573 -24.09 -12.36 27.87
C VAL A 573 -25.15 -11.54 27.12
N GLN A 574 -26.41 -11.99 26.89
CA GLN A 574 -27.27 -11.29 25.90
C GLN A 574 -28.79 -11.15 26.17
N SER A 575 -29.33 -11.42 27.36
CA SER A 575 -30.79 -11.29 27.59
C SER A 575 -31.17 -10.45 28.81
N LEU A 576 -30.99 -9.13 28.68
CA LEU A 576 -31.73 -8.14 29.46
C LEU A 576 -32.47 -7.20 28.49
N SER A 577 -33.51 -7.71 27.83
CA SER A 577 -34.58 -6.84 27.32
C SER A 577 -35.42 -6.39 28.53
N PHE A 578 -35.29 -5.12 28.88
CA PHE A 578 -36.13 -4.45 29.88
C PHE A 578 -37.47 -4.09 29.21
N ASP A 579 -38.39 -5.04 29.13
CA ASP A 579 -39.78 -4.70 28.82
C ASP A 579 -40.43 -4.15 30.09
N GLY A 580 -40.60 -2.83 30.11
CA GLY A 580 -41.46 -2.18 31.07
C GLY A 580 -42.91 -2.48 30.71
N ASP A 581 -43.63 -3.18 31.59
CA ASP A 581 -45.02 -2.84 31.90
C ASP A 581 -45.51 -3.51 33.19
N THR A 582 -45.88 -2.64 34.14
CA THR A 582 -46.93 -2.78 35.16
C THR A 582 -47.06 -4.10 35.93
N THR A 583 -46.29 -4.26 37.02
CA THR A 583 -46.74 -4.63 38.39
C THR A 583 -45.52 -4.94 39.29
N PRO A 584 -45.52 -4.58 40.59
CA PRO A 584 -44.35 -4.70 41.47
C PRO A 584 -44.10 -6.13 42.00
N THR A 585 -44.47 -7.15 41.22
CA THR A 585 -44.25 -8.57 41.56
C THR A 585 -43.60 -9.38 40.43
N GLY A 586 -43.17 -8.71 39.34
CA GLY A 586 -42.44 -9.33 38.24
C GLY A 586 -41.05 -9.78 38.66
N ARG A 587 -40.87 -11.10 38.85
CA ARG A 587 -39.56 -11.74 38.95
C ARG A 587 -38.77 -11.46 37.67
N ILE A 588 -37.56 -10.95 37.79
CA ILE A 588 -36.58 -10.90 36.71
C ILE A 588 -36.32 -12.35 36.28
N GLY A 589 -36.82 -12.73 35.11
CA GLY A 589 -36.78 -14.11 34.63
C GLY A 589 -36.61 -14.16 33.12
N VAL A 590 -35.35 -14.24 32.67
CA VAL A 590 -35.00 -15.01 31.47
C VAL A 590 -35.69 -16.39 31.63
N GLY A 591 -36.33 -16.90 30.58
CA GLY A 591 -37.23 -18.09 30.58
C GLY A 591 -36.65 -19.41 31.12
N LEU A 592 -36.27 -19.44 32.39
CA LEU A 592 -35.77 -20.55 33.19
C LEU A 592 -36.88 -21.05 34.12
N ASN A 593 -38.10 -21.23 33.61
CA ASN A 593 -39.17 -21.89 34.36
C ASN A 593 -38.99 -23.41 34.24
N GLU A 594 -37.93 -23.95 34.85
CA GLU A 594 -37.87 -25.39 35.10
C GLU A 594 -39.05 -25.79 36.00
N ASN A 595 -39.67 -26.94 35.69
CA ASN A 595 -40.70 -27.47 36.58
C ASN A 595 -40.05 -27.94 37.89
N ASP A 596 -40.70 -27.70 39.04
CA ASP A 596 -40.23 -28.17 40.35
C ASP A 596 -39.89 -29.67 40.37
N LYS A 597 -40.54 -30.48 39.52
CA LYS A 597 -40.27 -31.91 39.34
C LYS A 597 -38.91 -32.19 38.69
N GLU A 598 -38.52 -31.40 37.71
CA GLU A 598 -37.23 -31.54 37.01
C GLU A 598 -36.07 -31.11 37.91
N ILE A 599 -36.27 -30.02 38.67
CA ILE A 599 -35.32 -29.57 39.69
C ILE A 599 -35.12 -30.68 40.73
N LYS A 600 -36.20 -31.26 41.25
CA LYS A 600 -36.13 -32.37 42.20
C LYS A 600 -35.38 -33.58 41.63
N ALA A 601 -35.78 -34.06 40.45
CA ALA A 601 -35.14 -35.21 39.80
C ALA A 601 -33.64 -34.99 39.56
N ARG A 602 -33.23 -33.77 39.18
CA ARG A 602 -31.82 -33.36 39.04
C ARG A 602 -31.09 -33.45 40.37
N THR A 603 -31.64 -32.84 41.42
CA THR A 603 -31.01 -32.79 42.75
C THR A 603 -30.95 -34.16 43.43
N GLU A 604 -31.94 -35.02 43.20
CA GLU A 604 -31.96 -36.42 43.63
C GLU A 604 -30.85 -37.22 42.97
N LYS A 605 -30.72 -37.12 41.63
CA LYS A 605 -29.66 -37.83 40.88
C LYS A 605 -28.26 -37.36 41.31
N GLU A 606 -28.08 -36.06 41.44
CA GLU A 606 -26.84 -35.45 41.90
C GLU A 606 -26.45 -35.95 43.31
N SER A 607 -27.36 -35.81 44.28
CA SER A 607 -27.08 -36.20 45.67
C SER A 607 -26.82 -37.70 45.82
N ALA A 608 -27.50 -38.56 45.05
CA ALA A 608 -27.26 -40.00 45.05
C ALA A 608 -25.81 -40.35 44.66
N ILE A 609 -25.26 -39.69 43.64
CA ILE A 609 -23.88 -39.93 43.17
C ILE A 609 -22.87 -39.42 44.20
N LEU A 610 -23.08 -38.21 44.71
CA LEU A 610 -22.20 -37.63 45.72
C LEU A 610 -22.17 -38.47 47.00
N ILE A 611 -23.32 -39.01 47.42
CA ILE A 611 -23.43 -39.92 48.56
C ILE A 611 -22.79 -41.28 48.27
N GLN A 612 -22.95 -41.84 47.07
CA GLN A 612 -22.27 -43.08 46.70
C GLN A 612 -20.75 -42.96 46.82
N ASN A 613 -20.20 -41.79 46.46
CA ASN A 613 -18.77 -41.53 46.45
C ASN A 613 -18.23 -41.10 47.83
N LEU A 614 -18.89 -40.18 48.55
CA LEU A 614 -18.42 -39.65 49.85
C LEU A 614 -19.08 -40.27 51.06
N GLY A 615 -20.27 -40.85 50.93
CA GLY A 615 -21.04 -41.38 52.06
C GLY A 615 -20.38 -42.56 52.78
N LYS A 616 -19.43 -43.24 52.11
CA LYS A 616 -18.63 -44.33 52.71
C LYS A 616 -17.43 -43.84 53.53
N ILE A 617 -17.04 -42.58 53.38
CA ILE A 617 -15.89 -41.99 54.07
C ILE A 617 -16.32 -41.64 55.50
N LYS A 618 -15.48 -41.95 56.50
CA LYS A 618 -15.82 -41.65 57.92
C LYS A 618 -15.65 -40.17 58.27
N SER A 619 -14.67 -39.50 57.67
CA SER A 619 -14.41 -38.08 57.88
C SER A 619 -13.55 -37.53 56.74
N ILE A 620 -13.91 -36.36 56.21
CA ILE A 620 -13.12 -35.62 55.23
C ILE A 620 -12.07 -34.79 55.97
N LYS A 621 -10.82 -34.78 55.49
CA LYS A 621 -9.75 -33.99 56.14
C LYS A 621 -9.82 -32.53 55.72
N LYS A 622 -9.41 -31.62 56.61
CA LYS A 622 -9.35 -30.18 56.30
C LYS A 622 -8.44 -29.85 55.11
N SER A 623 -7.39 -30.64 54.88
CA SER A 623 -6.47 -30.49 53.74
C SER A 623 -7.11 -30.81 52.38
N GLU A 624 -8.22 -31.56 52.36
CA GLU A 624 -8.90 -32.01 51.14
C GLU A 624 -9.96 -31.01 50.64
N VAL A 625 -10.21 -29.95 51.41
CA VAL A 625 -11.25 -28.92 51.19
C VAL A 625 -10.60 -27.54 51.00
N ILE A 626 -11.25 -26.66 50.25
CA ILE A 626 -10.83 -25.27 49.99
C ILE A 626 -11.56 -24.34 50.95
N PHE A 627 -10.82 -23.79 51.93
CA PHE A 627 -11.33 -22.78 52.88
C PHE A 627 -10.85 -21.35 52.56
N ASP A 628 -9.88 -21.20 51.65
CA ASP A 628 -9.36 -19.89 51.28
C ASP A 628 -10.35 -19.15 50.37
N GLU A 629 -10.85 -18.03 50.86
CA GLU A 629 -11.77 -17.16 50.12
C GLU A 629 -11.14 -16.60 48.85
N ASN A 630 -9.83 -16.32 48.86
CA ASN A 630 -9.15 -15.75 47.70
C ASN A 630 -9.14 -16.74 46.55
N THR A 631 -8.93 -18.02 46.84
CA THR A 631 -8.99 -19.10 45.85
C THR A 631 -10.37 -19.24 45.23
N ILE A 632 -11.43 -19.21 46.04
CA ILE A 632 -12.80 -19.27 45.53
C ILE A 632 -13.10 -18.01 44.71
N LYS A 633 -12.77 -16.82 45.22
CA LYS A 633 -12.93 -15.55 44.50
C LYS A 633 -12.24 -15.59 43.14
N LEU A 634 -11.02 -16.09 43.07
CA LEU A 634 -10.24 -16.23 41.86
C LEU A 634 -10.97 -17.12 40.82
N LEU A 635 -11.49 -18.29 41.23
CA LEU A 635 -12.29 -19.16 40.36
C LEU A 635 -13.55 -18.46 39.82
N LEU A 636 -14.23 -17.66 40.65
CA LEU A 636 -15.41 -16.90 40.24
C LEU A 636 -15.06 -15.81 39.23
N CYS A 637 -14.01 -15.03 39.49
CA CYS A 637 -13.54 -13.99 38.60
C CYS A 637 -13.04 -14.56 37.26
N MET A 638 -12.36 -15.71 37.28
CA MET A 638 -11.97 -16.43 36.07
C MET A 638 -13.20 -16.89 35.28
N HIS A 639 -14.19 -17.52 35.93
CA HIS A 639 -15.41 -17.96 35.25
C HIS A 639 -16.12 -16.83 34.50
N GLU A 640 -16.43 -15.72 35.18
CA GLU A 640 -17.16 -14.61 34.54
C GLU A 640 -16.34 -13.91 33.47
N SER A 641 -15.03 -13.72 33.71
CA SER A 641 -14.15 -13.02 32.76
C SER A 641 -13.89 -13.86 31.50
N LEU A 642 -13.64 -15.16 31.64
CA LEU A 642 -13.39 -16.04 30.49
C LEU A 642 -14.65 -16.24 29.66
N GLN A 643 -15.82 -16.41 30.29
CA GLN A 643 -17.09 -16.51 29.57
C GLN A 643 -17.39 -15.23 28.79
N TRP A 644 -17.22 -14.07 29.44
CA TRP A 644 -17.37 -12.77 28.78
C TRP A 644 -16.41 -12.61 27.60
N PHE A 645 -15.13 -12.92 27.81
CA PHE A 645 -14.09 -12.81 26.80
C PHE A 645 -14.43 -13.63 25.57
N THR A 646 -14.71 -14.92 25.74
CA THR A 646 -14.94 -15.81 24.61
C THR A 646 -16.13 -15.39 23.77
N VAL A 647 -17.22 -14.95 24.37
CA VAL A 647 -18.40 -14.48 23.62
C VAL A 647 -18.07 -13.23 22.80
N ASN A 648 -17.37 -12.24 23.38
CA ASN A 648 -17.05 -11.01 22.67
C ASN A 648 -15.98 -11.20 21.59
N VAL A 649 -14.98 -12.06 21.82
CA VAL A 649 -13.95 -12.37 20.81
C VAL A 649 -14.53 -13.22 19.67
N LYS A 650 -15.44 -14.16 19.96
CA LYS A 650 -16.23 -14.83 18.91
C LYS A 650 -17.06 -13.83 18.11
N GLY A 651 -17.71 -12.88 18.78
CA GLY A 651 -18.43 -11.77 18.13
C GLY A 651 -17.55 -10.99 17.14
N MET A 652 -16.34 -10.62 17.56
CA MET A 652 -15.35 -9.95 16.69
C MET A 652 -14.98 -10.79 15.45
N GLN A 653 -14.86 -12.12 15.58
CA GLN A 653 -14.60 -12.99 14.43
C GLN A 653 -15.76 -12.96 13.41
N TYR A 654 -17.00 -12.87 13.88
CA TYR A 654 -18.18 -12.79 13.00
C TYR A 654 -18.36 -11.40 12.35
N GLU A 655 -17.82 -10.34 12.95
CA GLU A 655 -17.85 -8.97 12.42
C GLU A 655 -16.80 -8.72 11.31
N LEU A 656 -15.93 -9.69 11.02
CA LEU A 656 -14.89 -9.56 10.01
C LEU A 656 -15.46 -9.37 8.58
N PRO A 657 -14.77 -8.60 7.72
CA PRO A 657 -15.14 -8.48 6.31
C PRO A 657 -15.20 -9.84 5.59
N LYS A 658 -16.08 -9.96 4.59
CA LYS A 658 -16.29 -11.23 3.85
C LYS A 658 -15.00 -11.81 3.27
N GLN A 659 -14.17 -10.98 2.64
CA GLN A 659 -12.89 -11.39 2.06
C GLN A 659 -11.93 -11.93 3.13
N ALA A 660 -11.83 -11.27 4.29
CA ALA A 660 -11.04 -11.76 5.42
C ALA A 660 -11.58 -13.11 5.94
N SER A 661 -12.89 -13.23 6.11
CA SER A 661 -13.54 -14.49 6.49
C SER A 661 -13.22 -15.64 5.52
N ASP A 662 -13.20 -15.38 4.22
CA ASP A 662 -12.90 -16.42 3.22
C ASP A 662 -11.42 -16.83 3.22
N ILE A 663 -10.51 -15.88 3.50
CA ILE A 663 -9.09 -16.18 3.72
C ILE A 663 -8.91 -17.02 5.00
N LEU A 664 -9.65 -16.73 6.08
CA LEU A 664 -9.60 -17.53 7.32
C LEU A 664 -10.04 -18.99 7.11
N LYS A 665 -11.02 -19.23 6.23
CA LYS A 665 -11.52 -20.58 5.92
C LYS A 665 -10.56 -21.40 5.06
N THR A 666 -9.71 -20.73 4.28
CA THR A 666 -8.83 -21.37 3.29
C THR A 666 -7.38 -21.47 3.77
N SER A 667 -6.94 -20.56 4.64
CA SER A 667 -5.58 -20.52 5.18
C SER A 667 -5.32 -21.59 6.25
N THR A 668 -4.06 -22.03 6.33
CA THR A 668 -3.58 -23.01 7.30
C THR A 668 -2.56 -22.40 8.25
N ILE A 669 -2.46 -23.00 9.44
CA ILE A 669 -1.50 -22.72 10.49
C ILE A 669 -0.92 -24.04 11.00
N LEU A 670 0.34 -24.03 11.41
CA LEU A 670 0.95 -25.16 12.10
C LEU A 670 0.51 -25.14 13.57
N ASN A 671 -0.09 -26.23 14.03
CA ASN A 671 -0.39 -26.39 15.45
C ASN A 671 0.91 -26.61 16.25
N LYS A 672 0.86 -26.50 17.58
CA LYS A 672 1.95 -26.80 18.53
C LYS A 672 2.58 -28.19 18.31
N ASN A 673 1.83 -29.14 17.75
CA ASN A 673 2.29 -30.49 17.42
C ASN A 673 2.94 -30.61 16.02
N GLY A 674 3.11 -29.51 15.29
CA GLY A 674 3.69 -29.46 13.94
C GLY A 674 2.75 -29.91 12.82
N THR A 675 1.48 -30.16 13.10
CA THR A 675 0.47 -30.55 12.10
C THR A 675 -0.21 -29.33 11.50
N GLU A 676 -0.42 -29.33 10.17
CA GLU A 676 -1.22 -28.31 9.52
C GLU A 676 -2.70 -28.45 9.90
N GLN A 677 -3.29 -27.36 10.36
CA GLN A 677 -4.73 -27.22 10.60
C GLN A 677 -5.24 -25.94 9.96
N LYS A 678 -6.54 -25.87 9.67
CA LYS A 678 -7.12 -24.63 9.17
C LYS A 678 -7.12 -23.58 10.27
N LEU A 679 -6.94 -22.33 9.87
CA LEU A 679 -6.84 -21.22 10.82
C LEU A 679 -8.17 -21.01 11.57
N LEU A 680 -9.32 -21.18 10.90
CA LEU A 680 -10.63 -21.17 11.55
C LEU A 680 -10.77 -22.26 12.62
N ASP A 681 -10.25 -23.47 12.37
CA ASP A 681 -10.29 -24.58 13.33
C ASP A 681 -9.42 -24.27 14.55
N ALA A 682 -8.27 -23.61 14.36
CA ALA A 682 -7.41 -23.14 15.46
C ALA A 682 -8.14 -22.12 16.37
N PHE A 683 -8.87 -21.16 15.80
CA PHE A 683 -9.71 -20.25 16.59
C PHE A 683 -10.79 -20.99 17.38
N GLN A 684 -11.51 -21.90 16.72
CA GLN A 684 -12.57 -22.68 17.37
C GLN A 684 -12.01 -23.55 18.50
N GLN A 685 -10.81 -24.09 18.33
CA GLN A 685 -10.09 -24.86 19.33
C GLN A 685 -9.75 -23.98 20.56
N GLU A 686 -9.11 -22.82 20.36
CA GLU A 686 -8.78 -21.89 21.46
C GLU A 686 -10.02 -21.38 22.20
N PHE A 687 -11.09 -21.06 21.46
CA PHE A 687 -12.36 -20.70 22.08
C PHE A 687 -12.97 -21.84 22.90
N GLY A 688 -12.88 -23.07 22.40
CA GLY A 688 -13.35 -24.26 23.10
C GLY A 688 -12.60 -24.45 24.43
N TYR A 689 -11.28 -24.28 24.44
CA TYR A 689 -10.48 -24.37 25.67
C TYR A 689 -10.85 -23.30 26.70
N LEU A 690 -11.04 -22.05 26.28
CA LEU A 690 -11.43 -20.96 27.17
C LEU A 690 -12.84 -21.16 27.76
N GLU A 691 -13.80 -21.61 26.93
CA GLU A 691 -15.15 -21.98 27.39
C GLU A 691 -15.09 -23.14 28.38
N GLU A 692 -14.39 -24.22 28.03
CA GLU A 692 -14.24 -25.38 28.90
C GLU A 692 -13.63 -25.01 30.25
N MET A 693 -12.63 -24.13 30.26
CA MET A 693 -12.01 -23.62 31.48
C MET A 693 -13.00 -22.80 32.32
N ALA A 694 -13.74 -21.88 31.69
CA ALA A 694 -14.76 -21.09 32.37
C ALA A 694 -15.82 -21.99 33.03
N GLU A 695 -16.32 -22.99 32.31
CA GLU A 695 -17.30 -23.96 32.83
C GLU A 695 -16.72 -24.81 33.96
N THR A 696 -15.46 -25.25 33.84
CA THR A 696 -14.79 -26.07 34.84
C THR A 696 -14.57 -25.28 36.14
N CYS A 697 -14.29 -23.98 36.06
CA CYS A 697 -14.21 -23.11 37.24
C CYS A 697 -15.56 -23.04 37.99
N LEU A 698 -16.68 -22.91 37.29
CA LEU A 698 -18.00 -22.92 37.90
C LEU A 698 -18.33 -24.28 38.52
N LEU A 699 -17.97 -25.37 37.83
CA LEU A 699 -18.19 -26.74 38.31
C LEU A 699 -17.37 -27.00 39.59
N MET A 700 -16.14 -26.52 39.63
CA MET A 700 -15.27 -26.60 40.79
C MET A 700 -15.93 -25.95 42.01
N VAL A 701 -16.46 -24.73 41.87
CA VAL A 701 -17.19 -24.03 42.95
C VAL A 701 -18.46 -24.77 43.35
N HIS A 702 -19.23 -25.27 42.38
CA HIS A 702 -20.43 -26.06 42.61
C HIS A 702 -20.16 -27.29 43.46
N LEU A 703 -19.14 -28.07 43.10
CA LEU A 703 -18.71 -29.26 43.82
C LEU A 703 -18.12 -28.91 45.19
N GLU A 704 -17.34 -27.84 45.30
CA GLU A 704 -16.76 -27.38 46.56
C GLU A 704 -17.86 -27.10 47.61
N LEU A 705 -18.92 -26.35 47.25
CA LEU A 705 -20.07 -26.12 48.16
C LEU A 705 -20.66 -27.41 48.72
N ARG A 706 -20.71 -28.46 47.89
CA ARG A 706 -21.27 -29.77 48.28
C ARG A 706 -20.30 -30.55 49.15
N VAL A 707 -18.99 -30.49 48.87
CA VAL A 707 -17.95 -31.04 49.73
C VAL A 707 -18.01 -30.40 51.12
N HIS A 708 -18.25 -29.08 51.23
CA HIS A 708 -18.46 -28.40 52.51
C HIS A 708 -19.69 -28.93 53.27
N CYS A 709 -20.80 -29.24 52.59
CA CYS A 709 -21.93 -29.93 53.22
C CYS A 709 -21.52 -31.27 53.83
N PHE A 710 -20.77 -32.11 53.10
CA PHE A 710 -20.29 -33.39 53.64
C PHE A 710 -19.30 -33.20 54.79
N TYR A 711 -18.34 -32.27 54.67
CA TYR A 711 -17.33 -32.02 55.68
C TYR A 711 -17.94 -31.66 57.04
N HIS A 712 -18.96 -30.80 57.05
CA HIS A 712 -19.62 -30.39 58.30
C HIS A 712 -20.68 -31.37 58.79
N LEU A 713 -21.50 -31.92 57.89
CA LEU A 713 -22.70 -32.67 58.31
C LEU A 713 -22.42 -34.15 58.57
N LEU A 714 -21.46 -34.76 57.90
CA LEU A 714 -21.18 -36.20 58.04
C LEU A 714 -20.78 -36.59 59.48
N PRO A 715 -19.88 -35.87 60.18
CA PRO A 715 -19.57 -36.17 61.58
C PRO A 715 -20.77 -36.01 62.53
N LEU A 716 -21.61 -35.00 62.26
CA LEU A 716 -22.81 -34.71 63.05
C LEU A 716 -23.90 -35.78 62.87
N ALA A 717 -24.07 -36.24 61.63
CA ALA A 717 -25.07 -37.23 61.27
C ALA A 717 -24.69 -38.65 61.73
N GLN A 718 -23.40 -38.96 61.84
CA GLN A 718 -22.90 -40.25 62.32
C GLN A 718 -22.73 -40.33 63.85
N LEU A 719 -22.98 -39.23 64.59
CA LEU A 719 -22.83 -39.14 66.05
C LEU A 719 -21.40 -39.49 66.56
N THR A 720 -20.37 -39.15 65.79
CA THR A 720 -18.97 -39.50 66.13
C THR A 720 -18.39 -38.65 67.27
N SER A 721 -19.03 -37.54 67.64
CA SER A 721 -18.60 -36.62 68.70
C SER A 721 -19.50 -36.72 69.95
N VAL A 722 -18.89 -36.90 71.13
CA VAL A 722 -19.56 -36.89 72.44
C VAL A 722 -19.74 -35.44 72.89
N GLN A 723 -20.98 -34.94 72.86
CA GLN A 723 -21.33 -33.58 73.29
C GLN A 723 -22.38 -33.63 74.42
N PRO A 724 -22.35 -32.67 75.37
CA PRO A 724 -23.36 -32.56 76.43
C PRO A 724 -24.77 -32.31 75.85
N GLN A 725 -25.81 -32.74 76.57
CA GLN A 725 -27.16 -32.93 75.99
C GLN A 725 -27.88 -31.64 75.55
N ASP A 726 -27.54 -30.49 76.13
CA ASP A 726 -28.32 -29.25 75.98
C ASP A 726 -27.68 -28.19 75.07
N ASP A 727 -26.43 -28.38 74.62
CA ASP A 727 -25.73 -27.38 73.80
C ASP A 727 -25.95 -27.57 72.29
N ILE A 728 -25.93 -26.46 71.56
CA ILE A 728 -25.98 -26.47 70.09
C ILE A 728 -24.67 -27.03 69.56
N ASP A 729 -24.75 -27.97 68.61
CA ASP A 729 -23.55 -28.53 67.99
C ASP A 729 -22.77 -27.44 67.23
N GLN A 730 -21.56 -27.16 67.69
CA GLN A 730 -20.66 -26.17 67.08
C GLN A 730 -20.45 -26.41 65.58
N GLY A 731 -20.47 -27.67 65.13
CA GLY A 731 -20.35 -28.02 63.71
C GLY A 731 -21.48 -27.45 62.83
N VAL A 732 -22.70 -27.31 63.36
CA VAL A 732 -23.85 -26.75 62.63
C VAL A 732 -23.74 -25.22 62.51
N GLU A 733 -23.23 -24.57 63.56
CA GLU A 733 -22.96 -23.13 63.55
C GLU A 733 -21.82 -22.78 62.59
N LEU A 734 -20.76 -23.61 62.56
CA LEU A 734 -19.67 -23.47 61.59
C LEU A 734 -20.19 -23.61 60.16
N PHE A 735 -21.03 -24.61 59.88
CA PHE A 735 -21.68 -24.78 58.57
C PHE A 735 -22.48 -23.53 58.17
N GLY A 736 -23.34 -23.02 59.05
CA GLY A 736 -24.17 -21.83 58.76
C GLY A 736 -23.33 -20.60 58.46
N ARG A 737 -22.27 -20.37 59.23
CA ARG A 737 -21.33 -19.26 59.03
C ARG A 737 -20.62 -19.38 57.68
N GLU A 738 -20.15 -20.57 57.33
CA GLU A 738 -19.47 -20.80 56.05
C GLU A 738 -20.40 -20.66 54.86
N MET A 739 -21.61 -21.23 54.89
CA MET A 739 -22.60 -21.05 53.82
C MET A 739 -22.98 -19.57 53.62
N THR A 740 -23.12 -18.82 54.72
CA THR A 740 -23.39 -17.37 54.64
C THR A 740 -22.20 -16.61 54.03
N ARG A 741 -20.97 -17.01 54.37
CA ARG A 741 -19.72 -16.47 53.82
C ARG A 741 -19.63 -16.73 52.32
N PHE A 742 -19.86 -17.98 51.89
CA PHE A 742 -19.94 -18.37 50.48
C PHE A 742 -21.00 -17.58 49.72
N HIS A 743 -22.21 -17.46 50.27
CA HIS A 743 -23.29 -16.72 49.62
C HIS A 743 -22.90 -15.25 49.39
N LYS A 744 -22.35 -14.57 50.40
CA LYS A 744 -21.87 -13.18 50.27
C LYS A 744 -20.81 -13.04 49.18
N LEU A 745 -19.83 -13.96 49.14
CA LEU A 745 -18.77 -13.95 48.14
C LEU A 745 -19.34 -14.16 46.73
N LEU A 746 -20.20 -15.17 46.56
CA LEU A 746 -20.83 -15.51 45.28
C LEU A 746 -21.72 -14.38 44.76
N SER A 747 -22.58 -13.79 45.62
CA SER A 747 -23.44 -12.66 45.25
C SER A 747 -22.67 -11.40 44.84
N SER A 748 -21.40 -11.27 45.26
CA SER A 748 -20.57 -10.12 44.90
C SER A 748 -19.84 -10.28 43.56
N HIS A 749 -19.71 -11.51 43.06
CA HIS A 749 -18.85 -11.86 41.91
C HIS A 749 -19.53 -12.70 40.82
N LEU A 750 -20.77 -13.13 40.99
CA LEU A 750 -21.55 -13.87 40.00
C LEU A 750 -22.91 -13.23 39.76
N PHE A 751 -23.50 -13.52 38.60
CA PHE A 751 -24.90 -13.18 38.32
C PHE A 751 -25.87 -13.91 39.28
N PRO A 752 -26.99 -13.26 39.70
CA PRO A 752 -27.95 -13.85 40.65
C PRO A 752 -28.51 -15.21 40.21
N THR A 753 -28.69 -15.44 38.91
CA THR A 753 -29.15 -16.72 38.35
C THR A 753 -28.17 -17.86 38.61
N LYS A 754 -26.86 -17.60 38.50
CA LYS A 754 -25.79 -18.57 38.80
C LYS A 754 -25.69 -18.82 40.30
N VAL A 755 -25.81 -17.77 41.13
CA VAL A 755 -25.84 -17.93 42.59
C VAL A 755 -27.00 -18.82 43.01
N LYS A 756 -28.20 -18.58 42.48
CA LYS A 756 -29.37 -19.44 42.72
C LYS A 756 -29.08 -20.89 42.33
N TYR A 757 -28.58 -21.13 41.12
CA TYR A 757 -28.23 -22.47 40.65
C TYR A 757 -27.26 -23.22 41.58
N LEU A 758 -26.23 -22.54 42.09
CA LEU A 758 -25.22 -23.14 42.97
C LEU A 758 -25.81 -23.59 44.32
N PHE A 759 -26.77 -22.84 44.86
CA PHE A 759 -27.46 -23.14 46.13
C PHE A 759 -28.67 -24.08 45.97
N ASP A 760 -29.28 -24.13 44.78
CA ASP A 760 -30.38 -25.04 44.48
C ASP A 760 -29.91 -26.50 44.68
N GLY A 761 -30.66 -27.25 45.48
CA GLY A 761 -30.37 -28.65 45.80
C GLY A 761 -29.51 -28.89 47.03
N LEU A 762 -28.92 -27.86 47.65
CA LEU A 762 -28.18 -28.03 48.90
C LEU A 762 -29.08 -28.54 50.03
N GLY A 763 -30.33 -28.09 50.12
CA GLY A 763 -31.30 -28.61 51.10
C GLY A 763 -31.59 -30.11 50.94
N HIS A 764 -31.79 -30.55 49.69
CA HIS A 764 -31.94 -31.98 49.37
C HIS A 764 -30.68 -32.76 49.75
N LEU A 765 -29.49 -32.29 49.34
CA LEU A 765 -28.23 -32.95 49.68
C LEU A 765 -28.05 -33.09 51.20
N CYS A 766 -28.27 -32.02 51.96
CA CYS A 766 -28.16 -32.04 53.41
C CYS A 766 -29.12 -33.07 54.03
N ALA A 767 -30.38 -33.09 53.57
CA ALA A 767 -31.38 -34.07 54.01
C ALA A 767 -30.94 -35.51 53.71
N SER A 768 -30.45 -35.76 52.49
CA SER A 768 -29.96 -37.09 52.08
C SER A 768 -28.72 -37.51 52.87
N VAL A 769 -27.81 -36.60 53.22
CA VAL A 769 -26.65 -36.89 54.09
C VAL A 769 -27.10 -37.37 55.46
N PHE A 770 -28.08 -36.70 56.09
CA PHE A 770 -28.60 -37.13 57.39
C PHE A 770 -29.30 -38.50 57.31
N ILE A 771 -30.18 -38.70 56.32
CA ILE A 771 -30.91 -39.96 56.14
C ILE A 771 -29.94 -41.11 55.84
N HIS A 772 -28.98 -40.92 54.93
CA HIS A 772 -28.02 -41.97 54.58
C HIS A 772 -27.08 -42.31 55.73
N SER A 773 -26.61 -41.32 56.48
CA SER A 773 -25.71 -41.53 57.63
C SER A 773 -26.33 -42.38 58.73
N SER A 774 -27.67 -42.46 58.81
CA SER A 774 -28.38 -43.32 59.77
C SER A 774 -27.96 -44.80 59.74
N GLN A 775 -27.50 -45.30 58.58
CA GLN A 775 -27.03 -46.68 58.46
C GLN A 775 -25.75 -46.93 59.28
N HIS A 776 -24.94 -45.90 59.51
CA HIS A 776 -23.69 -45.97 60.26
C HIS A 776 -23.86 -45.78 61.77
N ILE A 777 -25.03 -45.31 62.22
CA ILE A 777 -25.34 -45.15 63.65
C ILE A 777 -25.56 -46.54 64.27
N THR A 778 -24.81 -46.87 65.32
CA THR A 778 -24.87 -48.18 65.99
C THR A 778 -26.10 -48.34 66.88
N LYS A 779 -26.38 -47.37 67.76
CA LYS A 779 -27.55 -47.34 68.64
C LYS A 779 -28.05 -45.90 68.81
N LEU A 780 -29.35 -45.68 68.64
CA LEU A 780 -29.97 -44.38 68.82
C LEU A 780 -30.62 -44.27 70.21
N THR A 781 -30.18 -43.31 71.02
CA THR A 781 -30.85 -42.92 72.26
C THR A 781 -31.78 -41.73 72.01
N GLU A 782 -32.77 -41.54 72.89
CA GLU A 782 -33.69 -40.39 72.83
C GLU A 782 -32.96 -39.03 72.82
N SER A 783 -31.86 -38.91 73.56
CA SER A 783 -31.02 -37.70 73.56
C SER A 783 -30.33 -37.47 72.21
N ASN A 784 -29.78 -38.54 71.60
CA ASN A 784 -29.11 -38.46 70.31
C ASN A 784 -30.10 -38.17 69.17
N LYS A 785 -31.32 -38.70 69.27
CA LYS A 785 -32.41 -38.39 68.36
C LYS A 785 -32.79 -36.91 68.41
N LYS A 786 -33.03 -36.36 69.62
CA LYS A 786 -33.33 -34.92 69.80
C LYS A 786 -32.20 -34.04 69.26
N ARG A 787 -30.94 -34.46 69.44
CA ARG A 787 -29.76 -33.77 68.88
C ARG A 787 -29.76 -33.76 67.35
N ILE A 788 -29.98 -34.91 66.69
CA ILE A 788 -30.05 -34.97 65.21
C ILE A 788 -31.19 -34.09 64.67
N ILE A 789 -32.38 -34.17 65.27
CA ILE A 789 -33.53 -33.34 64.86
C ILE A 789 -33.23 -31.85 65.05
N ARG A 790 -32.62 -31.46 66.19
CA ARG A 790 -32.17 -30.09 66.44
C ARG A 790 -31.19 -29.63 65.36
N ASN A 791 -30.22 -30.46 64.99
CA ASN A 791 -29.25 -30.14 63.95
C ASN A 791 -29.91 -29.99 62.57
N ILE A 792 -30.83 -30.87 62.18
CA ILE A 792 -31.59 -30.76 60.91
C ILE A 792 -32.35 -29.44 60.86
N VAL A 793 -33.07 -29.08 61.93
CA VAL A 793 -33.85 -27.82 62.00
C VAL A 793 -32.92 -26.60 61.92
N ARG A 794 -31.74 -26.65 62.55
CA ARG A 794 -30.77 -25.54 62.48
C ARG A 794 -30.15 -25.39 61.09
N VAL A 795 -29.77 -26.50 60.44
CA VAL A 795 -29.32 -26.50 59.04
C VAL A 795 -30.40 -25.91 58.13
N GLN A 796 -31.66 -26.28 58.34
CA GLN A 796 -32.80 -25.73 57.60
C GLN A 796 -32.95 -24.22 57.82
N GLN A 797 -32.86 -23.73 59.05
CA GLN A 797 -32.90 -22.30 59.35
C GLN A 797 -31.79 -21.53 58.65
N HIS A 798 -30.56 -22.06 58.64
CA HIS A 798 -29.43 -21.44 57.94
C HIS A 798 -29.64 -21.40 56.43
N LEU A 799 -30.00 -22.51 55.80
CA LEU A 799 -30.21 -22.57 54.35
C LEU A 799 -31.41 -21.72 53.92
N SER A 800 -32.56 -21.82 54.60
CA SER A 800 -33.73 -21.00 54.30
C SER A 800 -33.48 -19.50 54.52
N GLY A 801 -32.61 -19.14 55.47
CA GLY A 801 -32.17 -17.75 55.65
C GLY A 801 -31.35 -17.21 54.49
N ILE A 802 -30.59 -18.07 53.80
CA ILE A 802 -29.75 -17.72 52.66
C ILE A 802 -30.55 -17.74 51.34
N THR A 803 -31.29 -18.81 51.08
CA THR A 803 -32.03 -19.02 49.83
C THR A 803 -33.35 -18.24 49.79
N HIS A 804 -33.82 -17.73 50.93
CA HIS A 804 -35.14 -17.15 51.13
C HIS A 804 -36.30 -18.09 50.72
N GLN A 805 -36.03 -19.40 50.70
CA GLN A 805 -37.00 -20.44 50.36
C GLN A 805 -37.04 -21.49 51.47
N ARG A 806 -38.22 -22.07 51.67
CA ARG A 806 -38.38 -23.15 52.65
C ARG A 806 -37.82 -24.45 52.09
N GLU A 807 -36.84 -25.03 52.77
CA GLU A 807 -36.21 -26.30 52.38
C GLU A 807 -37.07 -27.50 52.81
N ASN A 808 -38.03 -27.88 51.96
CA ASN A 808 -39.01 -28.95 52.25
C ASN A 808 -38.36 -30.33 52.44
N GLU A 809 -37.21 -30.59 51.84
CA GLU A 809 -36.51 -31.87 51.96
C GLU A 809 -35.89 -32.07 53.34
N LEU A 810 -35.54 -30.99 54.05
CA LEU A 810 -35.10 -31.08 55.45
C LEU A 810 -36.27 -31.37 56.40
N ASP A 811 -37.49 -30.92 56.08
CA ASP A 811 -38.71 -31.33 56.79
C ASP A 811 -38.97 -32.85 56.59
N ARG A 812 -38.70 -33.36 55.39
CA ARG A 812 -38.74 -34.80 55.08
C ARG A 812 -37.72 -35.58 55.91
N ALA A 813 -36.47 -35.12 56.02
CA ALA A 813 -35.46 -35.74 56.89
C ALA A 813 -35.84 -35.68 58.37
N LYS A 814 -36.42 -34.58 58.85
CA LYS A 814 -36.94 -34.51 60.22
C LYS A 814 -38.02 -35.57 60.46
N THR A 815 -38.97 -35.68 59.53
CA THR A 815 -40.05 -36.68 59.58
C THR A 815 -39.50 -38.10 59.62
N PHE A 816 -38.41 -38.37 58.88
CA PHE A 816 -37.71 -39.67 58.90
C PHE A 816 -37.24 -40.05 60.30
N PHE A 817 -36.57 -39.14 61.01
CA PHE A 817 -36.11 -39.42 62.38
C PHE A 817 -37.26 -39.42 63.40
N ASP A 818 -38.30 -38.61 63.20
CA ASP A 818 -39.49 -38.61 64.06
C ASP A 818 -40.20 -39.98 64.04
N LEU A 819 -40.23 -40.67 62.89
CA LEU A 819 -40.79 -42.01 62.76
C LEU A 819 -40.14 -43.04 63.71
N LEU A 820 -38.86 -42.87 64.08
CA LEU A 820 -38.17 -43.75 65.03
C LEU A 820 -38.74 -43.69 66.47
N ASN A 821 -39.78 -42.88 66.74
CA ASN A 821 -40.55 -42.93 68.01
C ASN A 821 -41.47 -44.16 68.08
N LYS A 822 -41.63 -44.87 66.97
CA LYS A 822 -42.54 -46.02 66.84
C LYS A 822 -41.73 -47.31 66.77
N ASP A 823 -42.30 -48.37 67.32
CA ASP A 823 -41.70 -49.70 67.23
C ASP A 823 -41.67 -50.20 65.78
N PRO A 824 -40.75 -51.11 65.41
CA PRO A 824 -40.61 -51.63 64.04
C PRO A 824 -41.91 -52.19 63.44
N ASP A 825 -42.77 -52.80 64.25
CA ASP A 825 -44.08 -53.31 63.82
C ASP A 825 -45.10 -52.20 63.54
N GLN A 826 -45.12 -51.17 64.39
CA GLN A 826 -45.98 -49.99 64.20
C GLN A 826 -45.55 -49.19 62.97
N LEU A 827 -44.25 -49.17 62.66
CA LEU A 827 -43.71 -48.56 61.45
C LEU A 827 -44.20 -49.27 60.18
N LEU A 828 -44.12 -50.60 60.13
CA LEU A 828 -44.62 -51.38 59.00
C LEU A 828 -46.13 -51.21 58.81
N ALA A 829 -46.91 -51.25 59.90
CA ALA A 829 -48.34 -50.98 59.86
C ALA A 829 -48.67 -49.58 59.31
N LEU A 830 -47.91 -48.56 59.72
CA LEU A 830 -48.11 -47.19 59.24
C LEU A 830 -47.81 -47.03 57.75
N ILE A 831 -46.80 -47.74 57.22
CA ILE A 831 -46.49 -47.76 55.78
C ILE A 831 -47.62 -48.46 55.00
N MET A 832 -48.19 -49.53 55.57
CA MET A 832 -49.35 -50.22 55.00
C MET A 832 -50.59 -49.32 54.96
N GLU A 833 -50.87 -48.56 56.01
CA GLU A 833 -52.06 -47.70 56.10
C GLU A 833 -51.93 -46.40 55.30
N ARG A 834 -50.80 -45.68 55.42
CA ARG A 834 -50.65 -44.31 54.89
C ARG A 834 -49.92 -44.22 53.56
N GLY A 835 -49.32 -45.32 53.10
CA GLY A 835 -48.49 -45.33 51.89
C GLY A 835 -47.02 -45.02 52.16
N ALA A 836 -46.18 -45.27 51.15
CA ALA A 836 -44.74 -45.05 51.22
C ALA A 836 -44.40 -43.58 50.93
N VAL A 837 -43.76 -42.92 51.89
CA VAL A 837 -43.25 -41.54 51.79
C VAL A 837 -41.74 -41.51 51.49
N PHE A 838 -41.04 -42.59 51.86
CA PHE A 838 -39.62 -42.78 51.62
C PHE A 838 -39.37 -43.90 50.60
N THR A 839 -38.18 -43.92 50.01
CA THR A 839 -37.77 -45.00 49.13
C THR A 839 -37.59 -46.30 49.90
N PHE A 840 -37.65 -47.44 49.21
CA PHE A 840 -37.42 -48.75 49.81
C PHE A 840 -36.08 -48.81 50.55
N GLN A 841 -35.03 -48.20 49.97
CA GLN A 841 -33.70 -48.17 50.56
C GLN A 841 -33.65 -47.31 51.84
N GLU A 842 -34.29 -46.14 51.85
CA GLU A 842 -34.37 -45.31 53.06
C GLU A 842 -35.17 -45.98 54.18
N TYR A 843 -36.29 -46.65 53.86
CA TYR A 843 -37.02 -47.44 54.85
C TYR A 843 -36.20 -48.61 55.39
N THR A 844 -35.33 -49.20 54.56
CA THR A 844 -34.38 -50.22 55.02
C THR A 844 -33.40 -49.63 56.04
N TYR A 845 -32.88 -48.42 55.82
CA TYR A 845 -32.05 -47.73 56.80
C TYR A 845 -32.81 -47.44 58.10
N LEU A 846 -34.05 -46.98 57.99
CA LEU A 846 -34.91 -46.68 59.13
C LEU A 846 -35.18 -47.92 59.99
N LEU A 847 -35.59 -49.03 59.36
CA LEU A 847 -35.86 -50.30 60.07
C LEU A 847 -34.57 -50.88 60.67
N ALA A 848 -33.45 -50.82 59.94
CA ALA A 848 -32.16 -51.26 60.47
C ALA A 848 -31.75 -50.46 61.71
N LEU A 849 -31.99 -49.15 61.74
CA LEU A 849 -31.71 -48.32 62.90
C LEU A 849 -32.70 -48.58 64.06
N ALA A 850 -33.99 -48.75 63.76
CA ALA A 850 -35.02 -49.04 64.76
C ALA A 850 -34.76 -50.38 65.46
N VAL A 851 -34.48 -51.45 64.70
CA VAL A 851 -34.19 -52.79 65.25
C VAL A 851 -32.90 -52.80 66.08
N ARG A 852 -31.85 -52.08 65.65
CA ARG A 852 -30.60 -51.94 66.43
C ARG A 852 -30.77 -51.17 67.74
N SER A 853 -31.78 -50.29 67.80
CA SER A 853 -31.98 -49.38 68.94
C SER A 853 -33.03 -49.91 69.95
N ASP A 854 -33.93 -50.79 69.51
CA ASP A 854 -34.93 -51.46 70.34
C ASP A 854 -34.28 -52.48 71.30
N GLN A 855 -34.58 -52.37 72.59
CA GLN A 855 -34.04 -53.23 73.64
C GLN A 855 -34.48 -54.70 73.49
N ASN A 856 -35.65 -54.96 72.90
CA ASN A 856 -36.22 -56.29 72.78
C ASN A 856 -35.83 -57.00 71.48
N GLN A 857 -35.71 -56.24 70.37
CA GLN A 857 -35.45 -56.79 69.04
C GLN A 857 -33.97 -56.81 68.66
N SER A 858 -33.10 -56.03 69.31
CA SER A 858 -31.66 -55.99 68.99
C SER A 858 -30.94 -57.33 69.19
N ASN A 859 -31.47 -58.18 70.08
CA ASN A 859 -30.85 -59.44 70.50
C ASN A 859 -31.37 -60.66 69.73
N VAL A 860 -32.31 -60.50 68.81
CA VAL A 860 -32.94 -61.60 68.05
C VAL A 860 -32.24 -61.77 66.69
N PRO A 861 -31.51 -62.89 66.45
CA PRO A 861 -30.87 -63.14 65.15
C PRO A 861 -31.89 -63.22 64.01
N GLY A 862 -31.63 -62.52 62.90
CA GLY A 862 -32.51 -62.49 61.73
C GLY A 862 -33.80 -61.68 61.89
N ALA A 863 -33.96 -60.91 62.98
CA ALA A 863 -35.12 -60.03 63.16
C ALA A 863 -35.18 -58.96 62.05
N LEU A 864 -34.04 -58.34 61.71
CA LEU A 864 -33.96 -57.36 60.65
C LEU A 864 -34.36 -57.94 59.28
N ASP A 865 -33.84 -59.12 58.93
CA ASP A 865 -34.13 -59.78 57.64
C ASP A 865 -35.62 -60.10 57.51
N LYS A 866 -36.27 -60.54 58.60
CA LYS A 866 -37.73 -60.76 58.64
C LYS A 866 -38.51 -59.47 58.40
N LYS A 867 -38.11 -58.36 59.02
CA LYS A 867 -38.78 -57.06 58.83
C LYS A 867 -38.55 -56.48 57.43
N ILE A 868 -37.36 -56.66 56.85
CA ILE A 868 -37.06 -56.26 55.47
C ILE A 868 -37.89 -57.10 54.48
N ALA A 869 -38.04 -58.41 54.69
CA ALA A 869 -38.90 -59.26 53.86
C ALA A 869 -40.37 -58.82 53.91
N GLN A 870 -40.86 -58.42 55.09
CA GLN A 870 -42.21 -57.84 55.25
C GLN A 870 -42.33 -56.50 54.51
N LEU A 871 -41.33 -55.62 54.61
CA LEU A 871 -41.29 -54.37 53.84
C LEU A 871 -41.33 -54.62 52.33
N GLN A 872 -40.57 -55.60 51.82
CA GLN A 872 -40.59 -55.99 50.41
C GLN A 872 -41.97 -56.48 49.96
N ALA A 873 -42.66 -57.26 50.80
CA ALA A 873 -44.03 -57.71 50.52
C ALA A 873 -45.01 -56.53 50.44
N ILE A 874 -44.89 -55.55 51.35
CA ILE A 874 -45.75 -54.35 51.37
C ILE A 874 -45.52 -53.48 50.12
N PHE A 875 -44.28 -53.30 49.70
CA PHE A 875 -43.95 -52.53 48.50
C PHE A 875 -44.43 -53.24 47.22
N LYS A 876 -44.35 -54.59 47.16
CA LYS A 876 -44.87 -55.38 46.03
C LYS A 876 -46.40 -55.39 45.93
N GLN A 877 -47.12 -55.17 47.04
CA GLN A 877 -48.59 -55.08 47.04
C GLN A 877 -49.12 -53.70 46.60
N LYS A 878 -48.24 -52.68 46.52
CA LYS A 878 -48.60 -51.29 46.19
C LYS A 878 -47.94 -50.74 44.92
N SER A 879 -47.02 -51.48 44.29
CA SER A 879 -46.58 -51.23 42.90
C SER A 879 -47.59 -51.80 41.93
#